data_AF-A0AAD5RXQ4-F1
#
_entry.id   AF-A0AAD5RXQ4-F1
#
_cell.length_a   1.000
_cell.length_b   1.000
_cell.length_c   1.000
_cell.angle_alpha   90.00
_cell.angle_beta   90.00
_cell.angle_gamma   90.00
#
_symmetry.space_group_name_H-M   'P 1'
#
loop_
_entity.id
_entity.type
_entity.pdbx_description
1 polymer ?
#
loop_
_entity_poly.entity_id
_entity_poly.type
_entity_poly.pdbx_seq_one_letter_code
_entity_poly.pdbx_strand_id
1 'polypeptide(L)'
;MDRFRQAILSLDNILDKEKEKAVAESKGKKIDGQDEAVDAAFKDDFSNLGTPSLSGDTVAGDESEVRRSTDTVRGSDLPPAIQQRLKKLDKLEATYPQLLKSYKIAHAKATTVDAFEKVLQEHTPLSSIRDTEALVQYLSNLEQKTLLTTEELRRVTGEFDAVKKELEEAKSQGGDRAKELDEALAAKDTELQELKVAQEAKAKELEQLKTTKEAEIEELKSTNETELASLKANKDKETEELRSTISKLEKGAKKVTELESKVENLEKSKLEETDALSSKLESAETKAQGLEEGQAKQKSGYEETLATLQKELDSLHLAIASEEAAPATSEAATPAETSRASTPAPAPNNAGAGKNRKKKGKKGGPGPKPSPAPTSIPASASKLVPKPTSGTSTPTAASIVAKLQGEAAKLKEDIANKEATITKLEENMATKDFSVSSLETAVSALKGKISALEEEITSQESRIERLSKQRKTEEELGEEIENMQENLLNVGQEHVEVKQEMAAIKKAKQELESEKERLEKQLQDAKDEIEKNLGAARDDVQKKLDEAEETLKVEKTAAETQYWELESKYKDLETRHQSLTMEYEALKTKQKTLEDDLQKAEKKLQDETTALKTAKDDVSAKAGEIRTLQAAQKGLKMDIARLERQLGQKETDIQGVESKLAAEKSTRLKLEDSNRILGRDLRKAESEKSSAVSELESIRSIFGNAKTELAELSTQLKEAESRASSSEEEFTEAQRMLGERMREAELMRQLLTDADKRADDKVGTLRETLEREREEHEQMQMAMTTASRKKSRENEELRNKLRVLEVDEEKTHKLQSELEKVERQLSQKESEWESQRQDKEALISELQLNLSRITAQADEASQARMTLETILDQSKRAAANLESNLASEKARLKEIENRMAKSPDMVYLRTILLQFIEQRDPKLKTQLVPVLAKLLNMSKDDQAKWAKAVRQ
;
A
#
# COMPACT_ATOMS: atom_id res chain seq x y z
N MET A 1 -2.02 16.88 60.43
CA MET A 1 -0.87 16.14 61.01
C MET A 1 -0.85 14.68 60.57
N ASP A 2 -1.92 13.90 60.76
CA ASP A 2 -1.82 12.43 60.72
C ASP A 2 -1.51 11.84 59.33
N ARG A 3 -1.97 12.48 58.24
CA ARG A 3 -1.51 12.13 56.87
C ARG A 3 -0.01 12.34 56.68
N PHE A 4 0.60 13.31 57.37
CA PHE A 4 2.04 13.56 57.34
C PHE A 4 2.81 12.53 58.18
N ARG A 5 2.26 12.11 59.34
CA ARG A 5 2.76 10.96 60.11
C ARG A 5 2.66 9.65 59.32
N GLN A 6 1.56 9.42 58.60
CA GLN A 6 1.42 8.27 57.68
C GLN A 6 2.42 8.35 56.52
N ALA A 7 2.66 9.52 55.93
CA ALA A 7 3.67 9.69 54.89
C ALA A 7 5.08 9.33 55.41
N ILE A 8 5.49 9.85 56.57
CA ILE A 8 6.77 9.51 57.20
C ILE A 8 6.86 8.01 57.50
N LEU A 9 5.83 7.43 58.15
CA LEU A 9 5.79 5.99 58.42
C LEU A 9 5.82 5.13 57.15
N SER A 10 5.27 5.62 56.02
CA SER A 10 5.37 4.94 54.73
C SER A 10 6.77 5.04 54.12
N LEU A 11 7.47 6.17 54.29
CA LEU A 11 8.85 6.37 53.87
C LEU A 11 9.83 5.51 54.69
N ASP A 12 9.67 5.43 56.01
CA ASP A 12 10.45 4.53 56.86
C ASP A 12 10.22 3.06 56.47
N ASN A 13 8.97 2.65 56.20
CA ASN A 13 8.65 1.30 55.70
C ASN A 13 9.19 0.99 54.29
N ILE A 14 9.53 2.02 53.49
CA ILE A 14 10.19 1.85 52.20
C ILE A 14 11.71 1.74 52.41
N LEU A 15 12.29 2.66 53.19
CA LEU A 15 13.73 2.67 53.53
C LEU A 15 14.17 1.39 54.25
N ASP A 16 13.36 0.84 55.15
CA ASP A 16 13.70 -0.42 55.82
C ASP A 16 13.54 -1.64 54.90
N LYS A 17 12.62 -1.61 53.93
CA LYS A 17 12.56 -2.64 52.87
C LYS A 17 13.73 -2.58 51.90
N GLU A 18 14.23 -1.38 51.59
CA GLU A 18 15.46 -1.23 50.79
C GLU A 18 16.70 -1.68 51.57
N LYS A 19 16.77 -1.44 52.89
CA LYS A 19 17.81 -2.01 53.77
C LYS A 19 17.72 -3.54 53.85
N GLU A 20 16.54 -4.13 54.03
CA GLU A 20 16.38 -5.60 54.00
C GLU A 20 16.85 -6.18 52.66
N LYS A 21 16.53 -5.52 51.53
CA LYS A 21 16.97 -5.94 50.20
C LYS A 21 18.50 -5.87 50.03
N ALA A 22 19.14 -4.80 50.50
CA ALA A 22 20.60 -4.67 50.50
C ALA A 22 21.31 -5.67 51.44
N VAL A 23 20.67 -6.04 52.56
CA VAL A 23 21.17 -7.08 53.48
C VAL A 23 20.98 -8.50 52.90
N ALA A 24 19.98 -8.71 52.04
CA ALA A 24 19.80 -9.97 51.31
C ALA A 24 20.89 -10.17 50.24
N GLU A 25 21.20 -9.15 49.43
CA GLU A 25 22.18 -9.27 48.33
C GLU A 25 23.63 -9.38 48.83
N SER A 26 23.97 -8.82 49.99
CA SER A 26 25.32 -8.91 50.58
C SER A 26 25.64 -10.24 51.28
N LYS A 27 24.68 -11.17 51.42
CA LYS A 27 24.89 -12.52 52.00
C LYS A 27 24.87 -13.65 50.96
N GLY A 28 25.10 -13.32 49.68
CA GLY A 28 24.93 -14.22 48.54
C GLY A 28 26.15 -15.04 48.06
N LYS A 29 27.35 -14.90 48.65
CA LYS A 29 28.52 -15.70 48.18
C LYS A 29 29.59 -15.93 49.25
N LYS A 30 29.44 -17.01 50.03
CA LYS A 30 30.50 -17.55 50.88
C LYS A 30 31.26 -18.62 50.09
N ILE A 31 32.59 -18.56 50.09
CA ILE A 31 33.46 -19.53 49.44
C ILE A 31 33.95 -20.50 50.51
N ASP A 32 33.50 -21.75 50.42
CA ASP A 32 34.20 -22.93 50.91
C ASP A 32 34.33 -23.84 49.66
N GLY A 33 35.45 -24.48 49.33
CA GLY A 33 36.75 -24.49 49.99
C GLY A 33 37.35 -25.90 49.99
N GLN A 34 38.20 -26.22 49.03
CA GLN A 34 39.04 -27.43 49.08
C GLN A 34 40.26 -27.30 48.17
N ASP A 35 41.44 -27.45 48.77
CA ASP A 35 42.71 -27.65 48.07
C ASP A 35 42.81 -29.09 47.54
N GLU A 36 43.43 -29.26 46.38
CA GLU A 36 44.34 -30.39 46.17
C GLU A 36 45.47 -29.96 45.23
N ALA A 37 46.72 -30.22 45.62
CA ALA A 37 47.91 -29.68 44.96
C ALA A 37 48.85 -30.79 44.49
N VAL A 38 49.20 -30.78 43.21
CA VAL A 38 50.28 -31.59 42.62
C VAL A 38 50.98 -30.83 41.48
N ASP A 39 51.94 -30.01 41.91
CA ASP A 39 53.33 -29.84 41.42
C ASP A 39 53.73 -30.08 39.93
N ALA A 40 54.81 -29.37 39.54
CA ALA A 40 55.66 -29.54 38.34
C ALA A 40 55.05 -29.20 36.95
N ALA A 41 55.76 -28.51 36.03
CA ALA A 41 57.04 -27.78 36.13
C ALA A 41 57.26 -26.83 34.93
N PHE A 42 58.18 -25.86 35.09
CA PHE A 42 58.89 -25.05 34.06
C PHE A 42 58.03 -24.23 33.07
N LYS A 43 58.06 -22.88 33.12
CA LYS A 43 59.12 -21.90 32.76
C LYS A 43 59.15 -21.55 31.26
N ASP A 44 59.29 -20.23 31.03
CA ASP A 44 59.92 -19.47 29.94
C ASP A 44 59.98 -20.12 28.53
N ASP A 45 59.63 -19.45 27.43
CA ASP A 45 59.55 -18.00 27.19
C ASP A 45 58.68 -17.73 25.93
N PHE A 46 58.35 -16.47 25.62
CA PHE A 46 58.23 -15.89 24.26
C PHE A 46 57.44 -14.57 24.26
N SER A 47 58.15 -13.46 24.45
CA SER A 47 57.69 -12.14 24.00
C SER A 47 58.26 -11.79 22.62
N ASN A 48 57.43 -11.16 21.76
CA ASN A 48 57.82 -10.34 20.61
C ASN A 48 58.53 -11.03 19.43
N LEU A 49 57.98 -10.86 18.21
CA LEU A 49 58.80 -10.60 17.01
C LEU A 49 57.95 -9.97 15.89
N GLY A 50 58.26 -8.73 15.53
CA GLY A 50 57.74 -8.07 14.33
C GLY A 50 58.64 -8.26 13.10
N THR A 51 58.03 -8.02 11.92
CA THR A 51 58.59 -7.64 10.60
C THR A 51 60.08 -7.90 10.23
N PRO A 52 60.37 -8.44 9.03
CA PRO A 52 61.71 -8.87 8.63
C PRO A 52 62.61 -7.76 8.05
N SER A 53 63.93 -7.96 8.10
CA SER A 53 64.90 -7.28 7.23
C SER A 53 66.09 -8.18 6.85
N LEU A 54 66.71 -7.80 5.73
CA LEU A 54 67.67 -8.48 4.85
C LEU A 54 69.01 -8.94 5.47
N SER A 55 69.70 -9.83 4.72
CA SER A 55 71.10 -10.31 4.88
C SER A 55 71.39 -11.22 6.09
N GLY A 56 72.35 -12.15 6.04
CA GLY A 56 73.12 -12.61 4.88
C GLY A 56 74.22 -13.63 5.23
N ASP A 57 74.38 -14.62 4.35
CA ASP A 57 75.55 -15.51 4.13
C ASP A 57 76.01 -16.58 5.15
N THR A 58 76.52 -17.68 4.55
CA THR A 58 77.53 -18.66 5.04
C THR A 58 77.29 -19.74 6.15
N VAL A 59 77.21 -21.01 5.66
CA VAL A 59 78.16 -22.15 5.91
C VAL A 59 77.98 -23.17 7.08
N ALA A 60 77.90 -24.46 6.66
CA ALA A 60 78.34 -25.75 7.28
C ALA A 60 77.57 -26.46 8.42
N GLY A 61 77.72 -27.81 8.45
CA GLY A 61 77.15 -28.77 9.43
C GLY A 61 75.73 -29.22 9.07
N ASP A 62 75.46 -30.25 8.27
CA ASP A 62 75.96 -31.64 8.19
C ASP A 62 75.61 -32.51 9.42
N GLU A 63 74.60 -33.36 9.27
CA GLU A 63 74.76 -34.79 9.57
C GLU A 63 73.75 -35.69 8.81
N SER A 64 74.23 -36.90 8.47
CA SER A 64 73.49 -38.04 7.90
C SER A 64 72.68 -38.81 8.98
N GLU A 65 71.82 -39.81 8.76
CA GLU A 65 71.33 -40.57 7.59
C GLU A 65 69.87 -41.03 7.95
N VAL A 66 69.06 -41.73 7.14
CA VAL A 66 69.15 -43.17 6.80
C VAL A 66 68.21 -43.48 5.63
N ARG A 67 68.65 -44.43 4.78
CA ARG A 67 68.03 -44.83 3.51
C ARG A 67 66.85 -45.80 3.68
N ARG A 68 65.92 -45.79 2.73
CA ARG A 68 65.61 -47.02 1.97
C ARG A 68 65.18 -46.72 0.54
N SER A 69 65.67 -47.53 -0.40
CA SER A 69 65.53 -47.37 -1.84
C SER A 69 64.69 -48.50 -2.45
N THR A 70 63.96 -48.20 -3.52
CA THR A 70 63.51 -49.18 -4.53
C THR A 70 63.69 -48.60 -5.92
N ASP A 71 64.04 -49.46 -6.87
CA ASP A 71 64.72 -49.05 -8.10
C ASP A 71 63.84 -48.55 -9.24
N THR A 72 64.51 -47.90 -10.19
CA THR A 72 63.96 -47.43 -11.46
C THR A 72 63.33 -48.54 -12.32
N VAL A 73 62.22 -48.23 -12.99
CA VAL A 73 61.76 -48.98 -14.18
C VAL A 73 61.63 -48.02 -15.37
N ARG A 74 62.47 -48.31 -16.37
CA ARG A 74 62.61 -47.71 -17.72
C ARG A 74 61.47 -46.80 -18.22
N GLY A 75 61.81 -45.53 -18.46
CA GLY A 75 61.03 -44.58 -19.28
C GLY A 75 61.76 -44.13 -20.56
N SER A 76 62.72 -44.92 -21.06
CA SER A 76 63.67 -44.52 -22.12
C SER A 76 63.06 -44.32 -23.51
N ASP A 77 61.90 -44.93 -23.78
CA ASP A 77 61.40 -45.09 -25.15
C ASP A 77 60.25 -44.11 -25.51
N LEU A 78 59.99 -43.11 -24.65
CA LEU A 78 59.00 -42.06 -24.93
C LEU A 78 59.65 -40.86 -25.66
N PRO A 79 59.05 -40.34 -26.76
CA PRO A 79 59.60 -39.22 -27.52
C PRO A 79 59.91 -37.95 -26.69
N PRO A 80 60.90 -37.12 -27.09
CA PRO A 80 61.35 -35.96 -26.31
C PRO A 80 60.24 -34.96 -25.94
N ALA A 81 59.25 -34.77 -26.81
CA ALA A 81 58.10 -33.91 -26.54
C ALA A 81 57.22 -34.44 -25.39
N ILE A 82 57.12 -35.77 -25.23
CA ILE A 82 56.40 -36.39 -24.10
C ILE A 82 57.25 -36.30 -22.84
N GLN A 83 58.57 -36.52 -22.91
CA GLN A 83 59.47 -36.32 -21.77
C GLN A 83 59.46 -34.86 -21.27
N GLN A 84 59.36 -33.88 -22.16
CA GLN A 84 59.19 -32.47 -21.79
C GLN A 84 57.81 -32.16 -21.20
N ARG A 85 56.75 -32.88 -21.61
CA ARG A 85 55.42 -32.77 -20.99
C ARG A 85 55.39 -33.42 -19.61
N LEU A 86 56.00 -34.59 -19.43
CA LEU A 86 56.23 -35.23 -18.12
C LEU A 86 57.01 -34.30 -17.19
N LYS A 87 58.17 -33.77 -17.61
CA LYS A 87 58.95 -32.78 -16.83
C LYS A 87 58.25 -31.44 -16.56
N LYS A 88 57.08 -31.19 -17.17
CA LYS A 88 56.16 -30.09 -16.82
C LYS A 88 55.04 -30.58 -15.89
N LEU A 89 54.54 -31.80 -16.09
CA LEU A 89 53.62 -32.48 -15.19
C LEU A 89 54.26 -32.65 -13.79
N ASP A 90 55.45 -33.22 -13.69
CA ASP A 90 56.20 -33.39 -12.42
C ASP A 90 56.33 -32.06 -11.65
N LYS A 91 56.53 -30.95 -12.36
CA LYS A 91 56.62 -29.60 -11.77
C LYS A 91 55.27 -29.03 -11.35
N LEU A 92 54.20 -29.37 -12.07
CA LEU A 92 52.84 -29.01 -11.69
C LEU A 92 52.35 -29.88 -10.53
N GLU A 93 52.69 -31.17 -10.49
CA GLU A 93 52.43 -32.08 -9.36
C GLU A 93 53.23 -31.71 -8.11
N ALA A 94 54.43 -31.15 -8.25
CA ALA A 94 55.20 -30.61 -7.12
C ALA A 94 54.62 -29.27 -6.59
N THR A 95 54.09 -28.42 -7.46
CA THR A 95 53.56 -27.10 -7.08
C THR A 95 52.08 -27.11 -6.71
N TYR A 96 51.28 -28.05 -7.23
CA TYR A 96 49.85 -28.17 -6.94
C TYR A 96 49.54 -28.41 -5.45
N PRO A 97 50.25 -29.27 -4.69
CA PRO A 97 50.06 -29.39 -3.24
C PRO A 97 50.39 -28.10 -2.48
N GLN A 98 51.38 -27.31 -2.95
CA GLN A 98 51.70 -26.01 -2.36
C GLN A 98 50.61 -24.98 -2.66
N LEU A 99 50.10 -24.95 -3.90
CA LEU A 99 48.98 -24.09 -4.31
C LEU A 99 47.67 -24.48 -3.61
N LEU A 100 47.42 -25.77 -3.41
CA LEU A 100 46.28 -26.27 -2.65
C LEU A 100 46.41 -25.93 -1.16
N LYS A 101 47.63 -25.95 -0.60
CA LYS A 101 47.90 -25.51 0.78
C LYS A 101 47.72 -24.00 0.93
N SER A 102 48.23 -23.18 0.01
CA SER A 102 48.03 -21.73 0.05
C SER A 102 46.58 -21.34 -0.20
N TYR A 103 45.87 -22.00 -1.12
CA TYR A 103 44.43 -21.83 -1.32
C TYR A 103 43.62 -22.21 -0.07
N LYS A 104 43.91 -23.36 0.57
CA LYS A 104 43.24 -23.74 1.83
C LYS A 104 43.49 -22.73 2.95
N ILE A 105 44.71 -22.20 3.07
CA ILE A 105 45.04 -21.15 4.05
C ILE A 105 44.33 -19.83 3.71
N ALA A 106 44.30 -19.44 2.42
CA ALA A 106 43.63 -18.23 1.97
C ALA A 106 42.10 -18.30 2.14
N HIS A 107 41.49 -19.44 1.83
CA HIS A 107 40.06 -19.70 2.05
C HIS A 107 39.73 -19.73 3.55
N ALA A 108 40.54 -20.40 4.38
CA ALA A 108 40.33 -20.40 5.83
C ALA A 108 40.40 -18.97 6.39
N LYS A 109 41.38 -18.17 5.94
CA LYS A 109 41.49 -16.75 6.29
C LYS A 109 40.28 -15.94 5.81
N ALA A 110 39.85 -16.12 4.56
CA ALA A 110 38.65 -15.46 4.02
C ALA A 110 37.42 -15.77 4.89
N THR A 111 37.14 -17.04 5.16
CA THR A 111 36.01 -17.45 6.01
C THR A 111 36.08 -16.86 7.43
N THR A 112 37.27 -16.69 8.02
CA THR A 112 37.41 -15.98 9.30
C THR A 112 37.25 -14.46 9.19
N VAL A 113 37.64 -13.85 8.06
CA VAL A 113 37.45 -12.42 7.79
C VAL A 113 35.97 -12.13 7.52
N ASP A 114 35.29 -12.93 6.71
CA ASP A 114 33.85 -12.82 6.43
C ASP A 114 33.01 -12.92 7.72
N ALA A 115 33.44 -13.77 8.67
CA ALA A 115 32.81 -13.89 9.99
C ALA A 115 33.08 -12.67 10.88
N PHE A 116 34.32 -12.16 10.90
CA PHE A 116 34.67 -10.95 11.65
C PHE A 116 34.01 -9.69 11.09
N GLU A 117 33.94 -9.56 9.76
CA GLU A 117 33.37 -8.41 9.06
C GLU A 117 31.86 -8.28 9.32
N LYS A 118 31.14 -9.40 9.45
CA LYS A 118 29.73 -9.40 9.93
C LYS A 118 29.59 -8.92 11.37
N VAL A 119 30.41 -9.45 12.29
CA VAL A 119 30.39 -9.01 13.70
C VAL A 119 30.75 -7.52 13.83
N LEU A 120 31.63 -7.03 12.95
CA LEU A 120 31.97 -5.61 12.86
C LEU A 120 30.81 -4.76 12.32
N GLN A 121 30.09 -5.22 11.28
CA GLN A 121 28.87 -4.59 10.76
C GLN A 121 27.71 -4.58 11.78
N GLU A 122 27.60 -5.62 12.63
CA GLU A 122 26.55 -5.75 13.65
C GLU A 122 26.79 -4.85 14.88
N HIS A 123 28.06 -4.59 15.23
CA HIS A 123 28.43 -3.80 16.42
C HIS A 123 29.01 -2.42 16.12
N THR A 124 29.22 -2.05 14.86
CA THR A 124 29.84 -0.78 14.45
C THR A 124 29.26 -0.33 13.10
N PRO A 125 29.01 0.97 12.86
CA PRO A 125 28.39 1.47 11.62
C PRO A 125 29.34 1.46 10.40
N LEU A 126 30.11 0.38 10.22
CA LEU A 126 31.07 0.19 9.14
C LEU A 126 30.48 -0.70 8.05
N SER A 127 30.74 -0.38 6.78
CA SER A 127 30.28 -1.20 5.67
C SER A 127 31.25 -2.34 5.36
N SER A 128 32.55 -2.13 5.58
CA SER A 128 33.59 -3.15 5.37
C SER A 128 34.76 -3.01 6.35
N ILE A 129 35.49 -4.11 6.57
CA ILE A 129 36.81 -4.13 7.23
C ILE A 129 37.86 -3.26 6.50
N ARG A 130 37.56 -2.83 5.27
CA ARG A 130 38.38 -1.88 4.50
C ARG A 130 38.25 -0.43 4.96
N ASP A 131 37.20 -0.10 5.71
CA ASP A 131 36.87 1.28 6.10
C ASP A 131 37.64 1.71 7.37
N THR A 132 38.96 1.48 7.38
CA THR A 132 39.80 1.59 8.60
C THR A 132 39.78 2.96 9.25
N GLU A 133 39.66 4.03 8.46
CA GLU A 133 39.55 5.41 8.93
C GLU A 133 38.25 5.65 9.70
N ALA A 134 37.12 5.13 9.20
CA ALA A 134 35.83 5.22 9.87
C ALA A 134 35.80 4.41 11.18
N LEU A 135 36.56 3.30 11.26
CA LEU A 135 36.73 2.53 12.50
C LEU A 135 37.48 3.37 13.56
N VAL A 136 38.57 4.05 13.17
CA VAL A 136 39.32 4.95 14.07
C VAL A 136 38.43 6.08 14.55
N GLN A 137 37.63 6.69 13.66
CA GLN A 137 36.69 7.76 14.03
C GLN A 137 35.58 7.26 14.96
N TYR A 138 35.01 6.07 14.73
CA TYR A 138 34.04 5.47 15.65
C TYR A 138 34.65 5.22 17.04
N LEU A 139 35.84 4.64 17.11
CA LEU A 139 36.52 4.36 18.38
C LEU A 139 36.88 5.66 19.12
N SER A 140 37.36 6.68 18.42
CA SER A 140 37.59 8.02 18.98
C SER A 140 36.30 8.66 19.51
N ASN A 141 35.18 8.52 18.79
CA ASN A 141 33.89 9.04 19.24
C ASN A 141 33.34 8.26 20.46
N LEU A 142 33.61 6.95 20.53
CA LEU A 142 33.25 6.12 21.67
C LEU A 142 34.11 6.43 22.90
N GLU A 143 35.41 6.69 22.71
CA GLU A 143 36.34 7.14 23.76
C GLU A 143 35.94 8.53 24.28
N GLN A 144 35.69 9.51 23.39
CA GLN A 144 35.19 10.83 23.77
C GLN A 144 33.85 10.75 24.53
N LYS A 145 32.92 9.91 24.08
CA LYS A 145 31.64 9.67 24.80
C LYS A 145 31.87 9.05 26.18
N THR A 146 32.83 8.15 26.31
CA THR A 146 33.22 7.54 27.60
C THR A 146 33.87 8.56 28.53
N LEU A 147 34.76 9.41 28.01
CA LEU A 147 35.35 10.52 28.77
C LEU A 147 34.27 11.50 29.24
N LEU A 148 33.43 12.02 28.35
CA LEU A 148 32.35 12.95 28.69
C LEU A 148 31.37 12.35 29.72
N THR A 149 31.00 11.08 29.60
CA THR A 149 30.12 10.42 30.59
C THR A 149 30.80 10.18 31.93
N THR A 150 32.11 9.91 31.97
CA THR A 150 32.87 9.82 33.24
C THR A 150 33.11 11.19 33.87
N GLU A 151 33.29 12.25 33.08
CA GLU A 151 33.38 13.62 33.59
C GLU A 151 32.04 14.11 34.15
N GLU A 152 30.93 13.87 33.46
CA GLU A 152 29.59 14.18 33.98
C GLU A 152 29.24 13.34 35.21
N LEU A 153 29.58 12.05 35.25
CA LEU A 153 29.46 11.25 36.49
C LEU A 153 30.29 11.84 37.63
N ARG A 154 31.52 12.30 37.36
CA ARG A 154 32.38 12.94 38.37
C ARG A 154 31.83 14.29 38.82
N ARG A 155 31.25 15.09 37.90
CA ARG A 155 30.61 16.37 38.19
C ARG A 155 29.37 16.19 39.05
N VAL A 156 28.44 15.32 38.62
CA VAL A 156 27.19 15.00 39.35
C VAL A 156 27.50 14.37 40.71
N THR A 157 28.54 13.53 40.83
CA THR A 157 28.97 13.00 42.15
C THR A 157 29.49 14.11 43.05
N GLY A 158 30.31 15.04 42.52
CA GLY A 158 30.81 16.18 43.28
C GLY A 158 29.71 17.16 43.70
N GLU A 159 28.73 17.42 42.84
CA GLU A 159 27.54 18.22 43.14
C GLU A 159 26.64 17.53 44.18
N PHE A 160 26.46 16.20 44.08
CA PHE A 160 25.73 15.42 45.08
C PHE A 160 26.40 15.44 46.45
N ASP A 161 27.73 15.24 46.53
CA ASP A 161 28.47 15.32 47.79
C ASP A 161 28.51 16.75 48.36
N ALA A 162 28.51 17.78 47.51
CA ALA A 162 28.37 19.18 47.94
C ALA A 162 26.98 19.44 48.55
N VAL A 163 25.89 19.11 47.85
CA VAL A 163 24.51 19.27 48.36
C VAL A 163 24.28 18.44 49.62
N LYS A 164 24.86 17.23 49.70
CA LYS A 164 24.81 16.38 50.90
C LYS A 164 25.58 16.99 52.07
N LYS A 165 26.71 17.66 51.82
CA LYS A 165 27.44 18.41 52.85
C LYS A 165 26.63 19.63 53.32
N GLU A 166 26.08 20.42 52.41
CA GLU A 166 25.21 21.56 52.73
C GLU A 166 23.96 21.13 53.52
N LEU A 167 23.39 19.95 53.21
CA LEU A 167 22.28 19.36 53.94
C LEU A 167 22.65 19.00 55.39
N GLU A 168 23.83 18.42 55.65
CA GLU A 168 24.29 18.13 57.02
C GLU A 168 24.70 19.41 57.78
N GLU A 169 25.31 20.39 57.11
CA GLU A 169 25.59 21.70 57.70
C GLU A 169 24.29 22.43 58.08
N ALA A 170 23.27 22.43 57.22
CA ALA A 170 21.95 22.98 57.51
C ALA A 170 21.23 22.23 58.66
N LYS A 171 21.34 20.89 58.73
CA LYS A 171 20.83 20.10 59.88
C LYS A 171 21.53 20.47 61.18
N SER A 172 22.86 20.62 61.17
CA SER A 172 23.62 20.98 62.37
C SER A 172 23.24 22.38 62.88
N GLN A 173 23.18 23.37 61.98
CA GLN A 173 22.72 24.72 62.30
C GLN A 173 21.28 24.75 62.81
N GLY A 174 20.38 23.96 62.20
CA GLY A 174 19.01 23.79 62.69
C GLY A 174 18.93 23.17 64.09
N GLY A 175 19.75 22.16 64.36
CA GLY A 175 19.84 21.49 65.66
C GLY A 175 20.43 22.37 66.77
N ASP A 176 21.46 23.16 66.46
CA ASP A 176 22.05 24.10 67.42
C ASP A 176 21.13 25.31 67.66
N ARG A 177 20.43 25.78 66.63
CA ARG A 177 19.43 26.86 66.77
C ARG A 177 18.15 26.42 67.48
N ALA A 178 17.83 25.12 67.46
CA ALA A 178 16.80 24.55 68.33
C ALA A 178 17.22 24.59 69.80
N LYS A 179 18.46 24.19 70.14
CA LYS A 179 19.00 24.31 71.51
C LYS A 179 19.03 25.77 71.98
N GLU A 180 19.49 26.69 71.14
CA GLU A 180 19.51 28.14 71.42
C GLU A 180 18.09 28.66 71.73
N LEU A 181 17.06 28.16 71.04
CA LEU A 181 15.66 28.46 71.32
C LEU A 181 15.15 27.82 72.62
N ASP A 182 15.46 26.56 72.88
CA ASP A 182 15.04 25.85 74.10
C ASP A 182 15.70 26.47 75.36
N GLU A 183 16.98 26.84 75.28
CA GLU A 183 17.71 27.56 76.35
C GLU A 183 17.13 28.97 76.56
N ALA A 184 16.81 29.69 75.48
CA ALA A 184 16.18 31.01 75.57
C ALA A 184 14.75 30.95 76.14
N LEU A 185 13.98 29.91 75.82
CA LEU A 185 12.66 29.65 76.38
C LEU A 185 12.75 29.30 77.87
N ALA A 186 13.66 28.41 78.26
CA ALA A 186 13.88 28.07 79.67
C ALA A 186 14.31 29.30 80.50
N ALA A 187 15.22 30.12 79.97
CA ALA A 187 15.60 31.39 80.60
C ALA A 187 14.39 32.35 80.73
N LYS A 188 13.56 32.48 79.69
CA LYS A 188 12.36 33.33 79.75
C LYS A 188 11.31 32.80 80.73
N ASP A 189 11.11 31.49 80.85
CA ASP A 189 10.22 30.92 81.86
C ASP A 189 10.72 31.17 83.29
N THR A 190 12.05 31.14 83.54
CA THR A 190 12.60 31.53 84.85
C THR A 190 12.37 33.02 85.16
N GLU A 191 12.62 33.92 84.20
CA GLU A 191 12.35 35.36 84.35
C GLU A 191 10.84 35.63 84.59
N LEU A 192 9.96 34.86 83.94
CA LEU A 192 8.51 34.96 84.12
C LEU A 192 8.05 34.41 85.49
N GLN A 193 8.73 33.41 86.06
CA GLN A 193 8.50 32.98 87.45
C GLN A 193 8.98 34.05 88.46
N GLU A 194 10.18 34.61 88.29
CA GLU A 194 10.69 35.68 89.16
C GLU A 194 9.78 36.93 89.12
N LEU A 195 9.32 37.33 87.93
CA LEU A 195 8.36 38.43 87.78
C LEU A 195 7.01 38.16 88.45
N LYS A 196 6.52 36.92 88.44
CA LYS A 196 5.29 36.53 89.18
C LYS A 196 5.49 36.63 90.69
N VAL A 197 6.60 36.12 91.22
CA VAL A 197 6.93 36.22 92.65
C VAL A 197 7.09 37.69 93.07
N ALA A 198 7.72 38.52 92.24
CA ALA A 198 7.86 39.96 92.48
C ALA A 198 6.50 40.71 92.43
N GLN A 199 5.57 40.30 91.57
CA GLN A 199 4.20 40.83 91.54
C GLN A 199 3.41 40.42 92.79
N GLU A 200 3.48 39.17 93.23
CA GLU A 200 2.84 38.71 94.46
C GLU A 200 3.39 39.42 95.71
N ALA A 201 4.71 39.62 95.78
CA ALA A 201 5.33 40.37 96.87
C ALA A 201 4.81 41.81 96.94
N LYS A 202 4.78 42.51 95.79
CA LYS A 202 4.22 43.86 95.70
C LYS A 202 2.72 43.92 95.98
N ALA A 203 1.95 42.91 95.60
CA ALA A 203 0.52 42.84 95.93
C ALA A 203 0.29 42.77 97.45
N LYS A 204 1.07 41.93 98.15
CA LYS A 204 1.04 41.79 99.63
C LYS A 204 1.51 43.07 100.32
N GLU A 205 2.53 43.74 99.80
CA GLU A 205 3.00 45.05 100.28
C GLU A 205 1.91 46.14 100.13
N LEU A 206 1.20 46.16 98.99
CA LEU A 206 0.12 47.12 98.73
C LEU A 206 -1.13 46.85 99.60
N GLU A 207 -1.40 45.59 99.95
CA GLU A 207 -2.46 45.19 100.90
C GLU A 207 -2.10 45.60 102.35
N GLN A 208 -0.85 45.44 102.77
CA GLN A 208 -0.34 45.96 104.04
C GLN A 208 -0.39 47.50 104.09
N LEU A 209 -0.08 48.18 102.97
CA LEU A 209 -0.18 49.64 102.90
C LEU A 209 -1.63 50.13 102.98
N LYS A 210 -2.60 49.39 102.44
CA LYS A 210 -4.03 49.69 102.60
C LYS A 210 -4.48 49.56 104.05
N THR A 211 -4.24 48.41 104.67
CA THR A 211 -4.69 48.15 106.05
C THR A 211 -4.06 49.12 107.06
N THR A 212 -2.80 49.51 106.88
CA THR A 212 -2.17 50.55 107.70
C THR A 212 -2.78 51.94 107.47
N LYS A 213 -3.15 52.29 106.23
CA LYS A 213 -3.83 53.56 105.93
C LYS A 213 -5.30 53.59 106.38
N GLU A 214 -5.99 52.47 106.36
CA GLU A 214 -7.35 52.35 106.92
C GLU A 214 -7.33 52.49 108.45
N ALA A 215 -6.33 51.92 109.13
CA ALA A 215 -6.13 52.12 110.58
C ALA A 215 -5.79 53.59 110.93
N GLU A 216 -4.90 54.23 110.17
CA GLU A 216 -4.53 55.64 110.34
C GLU A 216 -5.74 56.58 110.09
N ILE A 217 -6.61 56.23 109.14
CA ILE A 217 -7.89 56.93 108.90
C ILE A 217 -8.86 56.74 110.08
N GLU A 218 -8.96 55.55 110.67
CA GLU A 218 -9.85 55.30 111.81
C GLU A 218 -9.37 56.02 113.08
N GLU A 219 -8.05 56.06 113.31
CA GLU A 219 -7.43 56.87 114.37
C GLU A 219 -7.74 58.36 114.16
N LEU A 220 -7.54 58.89 112.94
CA LEU A 220 -7.87 60.28 112.59
C LEU A 220 -9.36 60.62 112.69
N LYS A 221 -10.28 59.67 112.48
CA LYS A 221 -11.71 59.88 112.80
C LYS A 221 -11.91 60.04 114.29
N SER A 222 -11.33 59.14 115.10
CA SER A 222 -11.51 59.14 116.55
C SER A 222 -10.98 60.43 117.21
N THR A 223 -9.82 60.94 116.76
CA THR A 223 -9.27 62.20 117.26
C THR A 223 -10.18 63.38 116.88
N ASN A 224 -10.59 63.49 115.61
CA ASN A 224 -11.54 64.52 115.16
C ASN A 224 -12.88 64.47 115.93
N GLU A 225 -13.38 63.28 116.28
CA GLU A 225 -14.61 63.15 117.07
C GLU A 225 -14.42 63.63 118.52
N THR A 226 -13.26 63.34 119.15
CA THR A 226 -12.92 63.91 120.47
C THR A 226 -12.70 65.43 120.44
N GLU A 227 -12.08 65.96 119.37
CA GLU A 227 -11.92 67.41 119.21
C GLU A 227 -13.27 68.09 119.01
N LEU A 228 -14.15 67.54 118.17
CA LEU A 228 -15.53 68.02 118.00
C LEU A 228 -16.35 67.96 119.30
N ALA A 229 -16.16 66.93 120.13
CA ALA A 229 -16.77 66.87 121.47
C ALA A 229 -16.24 67.98 122.40
N SER A 230 -14.92 68.22 122.40
CA SER A 230 -14.30 69.27 123.20
C SER A 230 -14.72 70.69 122.76
N LEU A 231 -14.83 70.92 121.45
CA LEU A 231 -15.28 72.19 120.87
C LEU A 231 -16.77 72.46 121.14
N LYS A 232 -17.60 71.42 121.16
CA LYS A 232 -19.00 71.53 121.64
C LYS A 232 -19.03 71.91 123.11
N ALA A 233 -18.35 71.15 123.97
CA ALA A 233 -18.31 71.41 125.42
C ALA A 233 -17.76 72.81 125.79
N ASN A 234 -16.85 73.37 125.00
CA ASN A 234 -16.39 74.75 125.17
C ASN A 234 -17.41 75.79 124.68
N LYS A 235 -18.09 75.56 123.55
CA LYS A 235 -19.19 76.42 123.09
C LYS A 235 -20.39 76.38 124.04
N ASP A 236 -20.72 75.23 124.61
CA ASP A 236 -21.81 75.11 125.57
C ASP A 236 -21.53 75.98 126.81
N LYS A 237 -20.31 75.91 127.38
CA LYS A 237 -19.84 76.81 128.45
C LYS A 237 -19.89 78.29 128.04
N GLU A 238 -19.38 78.63 126.86
CA GLU A 238 -19.36 80.01 126.35
C GLU A 238 -20.79 80.57 126.18
N THR A 239 -21.75 79.75 125.73
CA THR A 239 -23.16 80.13 125.69
C THR A 239 -23.83 80.20 127.07
N GLU A 240 -23.39 79.41 128.05
CA GLU A 240 -23.86 79.50 129.44
C GLU A 240 -23.32 80.74 130.15
N GLU A 241 -22.04 81.10 129.91
CA GLU A 241 -21.46 82.38 130.36
C GLU A 241 -22.18 83.58 129.74
N LEU A 242 -22.47 83.54 128.42
CA LEU A 242 -23.26 84.56 127.72
C LEU A 242 -24.71 84.64 128.22
N ARG A 243 -25.36 83.52 128.54
CA ARG A 243 -26.66 83.54 129.26
C ARG A 243 -26.53 84.21 130.62
N SER A 244 -25.44 83.94 131.35
CA SER A 244 -25.19 84.58 132.65
C SER A 244 -25.01 86.11 132.53
N THR A 245 -24.39 86.61 131.46
CA THR A 245 -24.21 88.06 131.24
C THR A 245 -25.49 88.72 130.74
N ILE A 246 -26.26 88.05 129.86
CA ILE A 246 -27.61 88.50 129.46
C ILE A 246 -28.52 88.62 130.70
N SER A 247 -28.60 87.59 131.55
CA SER A 247 -29.38 87.64 132.79
C SER A 247 -28.93 88.77 133.73
N LYS A 248 -27.62 89.08 133.81
CA LYS A 248 -27.09 90.24 134.56
C LYS A 248 -27.48 91.58 133.92
N LEU A 249 -27.53 91.67 132.59
CA LEU A 249 -27.93 92.87 131.85
C LEU A 249 -29.44 93.13 131.97
N GLU A 250 -30.30 92.11 131.90
CA GLU A 250 -31.75 92.25 132.14
C GLU A 250 -32.05 92.68 133.59
N LYS A 251 -31.27 92.17 134.55
CA LYS A 251 -31.25 92.62 135.95
C LYS A 251 -30.84 94.09 136.09
N GLY A 252 -29.96 94.58 135.22
CA GLY A 252 -29.60 96.00 135.10
C GLY A 252 -30.72 96.84 134.48
N ALA A 253 -31.28 96.41 133.34
CA ALA A 253 -32.36 97.11 132.65
C ALA A 253 -33.59 97.35 133.54
N LYS A 254 -33.97 96.35 134.35
CA LYS A 254 -35.07 96.47 135.32
C LYS A 254 -34.81 97.43 136.48
N LYS A 255 -33.54 97.73 136.78
CA LYS A 255 -33.18 98.82 137.70
C LYS A 255 -33.22 100.19 137.03
N VAL A 256 -32.87 100.28 135.75
CA VAL A 256 -32.95 101.54 134.99
C VAL A 256 -34.41 102.01 134.92
N THR A 257 -35.35 101.13 134.56
CA THR A 257 -36.79 101.47 134.53
C THR A 257 -37.36 101.81 135.91
N GLU A 258 -36.85 101.17 136.98
CA GLU A 258 -37.21 101.53 138.36
C GLU A 258 -36.66 102.90 138.78
N LEU A 259 -35.50 103.32 138.27
CA LEU A 259 -34.93 104.64 138.51
C LEU A 259 -35.63 105.74 137.68
N GLU A 260 -35.95 105.48 136.41
CA GLU A 260 -36.70 106.39 135.53
C GLU A 260 -38.06 106.74 136.16
N SER A 261 -38.82 105.74 136.63
CA SER A 261 -40.08 105.97 137.34
C SER A 261 -39.95 106.74 138.66
N LYS A 262 -38.76 106.79 139.28
CA LYS A 262 -38.49 107.62 140.47
C LYS A 262 -38.08 109.04 140.12
N VAL A 263 -37.40 109.26 138.99
CA VAL A 263 -37.09 110.59 138.47
C VAL A 263 -38.38 111.32 138.08
N GLU A 264 -39.29 110.68 137.33
CA GLU A 264 -40.56 111.28 136.91
C GLU A 264 -41.41 111.75 138.12
N ASN A 265 -41.48 110.95 139.19
CA ASN A 265 -42.18 111.32 140.41
C ASN A 265 -41.49 112.45 141.20
N LEU A 266 -40.15 112.53 141.17
CA LEU A 266 -39.39 113.62 141.82
C LEU A 266 -39.52 114.95 141.09
N GLU A 267 -39.56 114.94 139.75
CA GLU A 267 -39.79 116.16 138.96
C GLU A 267 -41.19 116.71 139.20
N LYS A 268 -42.20 115.84 139.25
CA LYS A 268 -43.59 116.20 139.53
C LYS A 268 -43.77 116.80 140.93
N SER A 269 -43.12 116.21 141.94
CA SER A 269 -43.11 116.73 143.31
C SER A 269 -42.46 118.11 143.44
N LYS A 270 -41.47 118.44 142.59
CA LYS A 270 -40.80 119.74 142.63
C LYS A 270 -41.58 120.85 141.95
N LEU A 271 -42.36 120.55 140.92
CA LEU A 271 -43.23 121.52 140.25
C LEU A 271 -44.27 122.09 141.23
N GLU A 272 -44.92 121.21 141.99
CA GLU A 272 -45.93 121.58 142.99
C GLU A 272 -45.34 122.38 144.17
N GLU A 273 -44.06 122.15 144.52
CA GLU A 273 -43.35 122.93 145.54
C GLU A 273 -42.96 124.34 145.04
N THR A 274 -42.63 124.51 143.76
CA THR A 274 -42.29 125.83 143.20
C THR A 274 -43.47 126.81 143.16
N ASP A 275 -44.68 126.36 142.78
CA ASP A 275 -45.89 127.21 142.78
C ASP A 275 -46.30 127.60 144.22
N ALA A 276 -46.09 126.70 145.19
CA ALA A 276 -46.34 126.94 146.61
C ALA A 276 -45.37 127.91 147.28
N LEU A 277 -44.21 128.18 146.66
CA LEU A 277 -43.24 129.19 147.10
C LEU A 277 -43.47 130.55 146.44
N SER A 278 -43.81 130.59 145.15
CA SER A 278 -44.10 131.86 144.44
C SER A 278 -45.21 132.66 145.12
N SER A 279 -46.30 132.00 145.51
CA SER A 279 -47.45 132.62 146.19
C SER A 279 -47.17 133.16 147.60
N LYS A 280 -46.06 132.76 148.23
CA LYS A 280 -45.64 133.28 149.55
C LYS A 280 -44.76 134.52 149.43
N LEU A 281 -44.00 134.66 148.35
CA LEU A 281 -43.02 135.76 148.17
C LEU A 281 -43.71 137.13 148.05
N GLU A 282 -44.75 137.25 147.20
CA GLU A 282 -45.55 138.49 147.06
C GLU A 282 -46.19 138.93 148.39
N SER A 283 -46.50 137.98 149.29
CA SER A 283 -47.12 138.24 150.59
C SER A 283 -46.16 138.79 151.67
N ALA A 284 -44.86 138.76 151.38
CA ALA A 284 -43.77 139.14 152.27
C ALA A 284 -43.16 140.51 151.91
N GLU A 285 -42.89 140.78 150.63
CA GLU A 285 -42.30 142.06 150.18
C GLU A 285 -43.20 143.25 150.53
N THR A 286 -44.52 143.07 150.44
CA THR A 286 -45.55 144.05 150.83
C THR A 286 -45.60 144.38 152.34
N LYS A 287 -44.78 143.73 153.18
CA LYS A 287 -44.66 144.01 154.63
C LYS A 287 -43.26 144.46 155.07
N ALA A 288 -42.24 144.29 154.24
CA ALA A 288 -40.86 144.69 154.57
C ALA A 288 -40.70 146.22 154.62
N GLN A 289 -41.43 146.96 153.77
CA GLN A 289 -41.36 148.42 153.67
C GLN A 289 -41.83 149.20 154.93
N GLY A 290 -42.26 148.52 156.00
CA GLY A 290 -42.84 149.15 157.20
C GLY A 290 -41.95 149.22 158.44
N LEU A 291 -40.71 148.69 158.43
CA LEU A 291 -39.91 148.51 159.65
C LEU A 291 -38.44 148.97 159.60
N GLU A 292 -37.86 149.26 158.44
CA GLU A 292 -36.42 149.58 158.33
C GLU A 292 -36.04 151.03 158.71
N GLU A 293 -37.01 151.91 159.02
CA GLU A 293 -36.74 153.19 159.70
C GLU A 293 -36.24 153.02 161.16
N GLY A 294 -36.36 151.82 161.75
CA GLY A 294 -36.17 151.61 163.18
C GLY A 294 -34.74 151.40 163.67
N GLN A 295 -33.83 150.82 162.86
CA GLN A 295 -32.60 150.19 163.40
C GLN A 295 -31.25 150.78 162.95
N ALA A 296 -31.25 151.89 162.23
CA ALA A 296 -30.03 152.67 161.91
C ALA A 296 -29.37 153.38 163.13
N LYS A 297 -29.65 152.96 164.37
CA LYS A 297 -29.22 153.63 165.62
C LYS A 297 -28.70 152.72 166.75
N GLN A 298 -28.30 151.48 166.45
CA GLN A 298 -27.35 150.73 167.29
C GLN A 298 -26.37 149.95 166.39
N LYS A 299 -25.22 150.58 166.08
CA LYS A 299 -23.92 150.30 166.74
C LYS A 299 -23.33 148.95 166.30
N SER A 300 -22.21 148.85 165.58
CA SER A 300 -21.10 149.81 165.31
C SER A 300 -20.47 150.49 166.53
N GLY A 301 -20.84 150.05 167.74
CA GLY A 301 -20.01 150.12 168.95
C GLY A 301 -19.29 148.79 169.22
N TYR A 302 -19.60 147.75 168.44
CA TYR A 302 -18.89 146.46 168.45
C TYR A 302 -17.62 146.49 167.58
N GLU A 303 -17.42 147.58 166.83
CA GLU A 303 -16.23 147.85 166.02
C GLU A 303 -14.98 148.17 166.88
N GLU A 304 -15.17 148.36 168.20
CA GLU A 304 -14.13 148.68 169.18
C GLU A 304 -13.77 147.51 170.12
N THR A 305 -14.54 146.40 170.12
CA THR A 305 -14.45 145.33 171.14
C THR A 305 -14.09 143.93 170.64
N LEU A 306 -14.18 143.63 169.34
CA LEU A 306 -13.62 142.37 168.80
C LEU A 306 -12.11 142.45 168.51
N ALA A 307 -11.55 143.66 168.40
CA ALA A 307 -10.12 143.87 168.27
C ALA A 307 -9.29 143.52 169.53
N THR A 308 -9.95 143.38 170.69
CA THR A 308 -9.32 143.00 171.96
C THR A 308 -9.49 141.52 172.29
N LEU A 309 -10.68 140.94 172.13
CA LEU A 309 -10.95 139.56 172.57
C LEU A 309 -10.31 138.46 171.71
N GLN A 310 -10.02 138.73 170.42
CA GLN A 310 -9.17 137.85 169.60
C GLN A 310 -7.74 137.69 170.16
N LYS A 311 -7.34 138.55 171.12
CA LYS A 311 -6.07 138.52 171.85
C LYS A 311 -6.14 137.87 173.24
N GLU A 312 -7.33 137.49 173.70
CA GLU A 312 -7.54 136.90 175.03
C GLU A 312 -8.04 135.44 174.97
N LEU A 313 -8.60 134.97 173.84
CA LEU A 313 -9.00 133.56 173.69
C LEU A 313 -7.83 132.60 173.37
N ASP A 314 -6.66 133.12 172.99
CA ASP A 314 -5.39 132.36 173.06
C ASP A 314 -5.00 132.00 174.51
N SER A 315 -5.83 132.37 175.49
CA SER A 315 -5.92 131.74 176.81
C SER A 315 -7.21 130.86 176.99
N LEU A 316 -7.09 129.53 176.72
CA LEU A 316 -7.61 128.36 177.53
C LEU A 316 -8.84 127.38 177.12
N HIS A 317 -8.82 126.59 175.99
CA HIS A 317 -9.11 125.08 175.74
C HIS A 317 -10.52 124.18 175.74
N LEU A 318 -10.88 123.20 174.73
CA LEU A 318 -11.66 121.75 174.65
C LEU A 318 -12.99 121.15 173.66
N ALA A 319 -13.02 120.15 172.55
CA ALA A 319 -14.00 118.91 171.86
C ALA A 319 -14.93 118.55 170.38
N ILE A 320 -15.29 117.25 169.72
CA ILE A 320 -16.48 116.55 168.69
C ILE A 320 -16.37 115.65 167.15
N ALA A 321 -17.14 114.81 166.17
CA ALA A 321 -18.26 113.64 165.64
C ALA A 321 -18.50 113.11 163.96
N SER A 322 -19.27 112.20 163.02
CA SER A 322 -20.18 110.84 162.55
C SER A 322 -20.83 110.53 160.94
N GLU A 323 -21.52 109.55 160.01
CA GLU A 323 -21.99 108.04 159.40
C GLU A 323 -22.96 107.79 157.92
N GLU A 324 -23.59 106.80 156.97
CA GLU A 324 -23.88 105.31 156.19
C GLU A 324 -24.93 105.07 154.77
N ALA A 325 -25.55 104.11 153.80
CA ALA A 325 -25.85 102.59 153.09
C ALA A 325 -26.76 102.16 151.61
N ALA A 326 -27.05 100.90 150.85
CA ALA A 326 -27.91 100.46 149.45
C ALA A 326 -28.38 98.92 148.65
N PRO A 327 -29.22 98.58 147.44
CA PRO A 327 -29.94 97.22 146.72
C PRO A 327 -30.37 96.70 145.06
N ALA A 328 -31.12 95.52 144.54
CA ALA A 328 -32.08 94.87 143.25
C ALA A 328 -31.94 93.91 141.75
N THR A 329 -32.95 93.13 140.93
CA THR A 329 -32.97 92.02 139.60
C THR A 329 -34.20 91.20 138.56
N SER A 330 -34.21 90.58 137.19
CA SER A 330 -35.02 89.32 136.30
C SER A 330 -35.25 88.93 134.57
N GLU A 331 -35.90 87.81 133.81
CA GLU A 331 -35.84 87.03 132.26
C GLU A 331 -37.09 86.10 131.33
N ALA A 332 -37.45 85.31 130.06
CA ALA A 332 -37.35 84.74 128.44
C ALA A 332 -38.48 83.62 127.55
N ALA A 333 -38.83 82.89 126.26
CA ALA A 333 -38.85 82.53 124.56
C ALA A 333 -39.68 81.24 123.57
N THR A 334 -39.99 81.01 122.09
CA THR A 334 -40.80 79.82 121.08
C THR A 334 -40.94 79.48 119.30
N PRO A 335 -41.53 78.34 118.46
CA PRO A 335 -41.63 77.81 116.81
C PRO A 335 -42.70 76.74 115.80
N ALA A 336 -42.80 76.39 114.31
CA ALA A 336 -43.60 75.27 113.26
C ALA A 336 -43.65 75.11 111.46
N GLU A 337 -44.19 74.33 110.25
CA GLU A 337 -44.81 73.02 109.31
C GLU A 337 -45.00 72.93 107.53
N THR A 338 -45.52 72.16 106.33
CA THR A 338 -46.25 70.86 105.47
C THR A 338 -46.44 70.52 103.69
N SER A 339 -47.01 69.41 102.84
CA SER A 339 -47.28 69.11 101.15
C SER A 339 -47.97 67.77 100.15
N ARG A 340 -48.28 67.60 98.66
CA ARG A 340 -48.84 66.34 97.60
C ARG A 340 -49.14 66.18 95.83
N ALA A 341 -49.56 65.05 94.91
CA ALA A 341 -49.82 64.74 93.24
C ALA A 341 -50.72 63.44 92.38
N SER A 342 -51.04 62.81 91.03
CA SER A 342 -51.03 62.63 89.33
C SER A 342 -51.94 61.50 88.25
N THR A 343 -51.94 61.20 86.77
CA THR A 343 -52.88 60.31 85.63
C THR A 343 -52.63 59.67 83.97
N PRO A 344 -53.51 58.93 82.98
CA PRO A 344 -53.39 58.00 81.55
C PRO A 344 -54.27 57.84 79.99
N ALA A 345 -54.27 56.80 78.90
CA ALA A 345 -54.80 56.65 77.29
C ALA A 345 -55.23 55.29 76.18
N PRO A 346 -55.63 55.20 74.72
CA PRO A 346 -56.35 54.11 73.64
C PRO A 346 -56.12 53.62 71.93
N ALA A 347 -56.94 52.83 70.96
CA ALA A 347 -56.74 52.11 69.42
C ALA A 347 -57.84 51.55 68.11
N PRO A 348 -57.60 50.86 66.78
CA PRO A 348 -58.41 50.49 65.33
C PRO A 348 -58.49 49.01 64.35
N ASN A 349 -58.85 48.45 63.01
CA ASN A 349 -59.33 48.50 61.38
C ASN A 349 -59.84 47.16 60.29
N ASN A 350 -60.11 47.05 58.81
CA ASN A 350 -60.78 45.91 57.74
C ASN A 350 -60.69 45.65 55.97
N ALA A 351 -61.30 44.64 55.04
CA ALA A 351 -61.20 44.23 53.39
C ALA A 351 -62.22 43.26 52.29
N GLY A 352 -62.06 42.84 50.86
CA GLY A 352 -62.94 41.94 49.72
C GLY A 352 -62.69 41.43 48.04
N ALA A 353 -63.50 40.61 47.07
CA ALA A 353 -63.29 40.03 45.51
C ALA A 353 -64.35 39.27 44.37
N GLY A 354 -64.09 38.88 43.00
CA GLY A 354 -64.73 37.70 42.08
C GLY A 354 -65.08 37.50 40.44
N LYS A 355 -64.69 36.35 39.71
CA LYS A 355 -65.25 35.40 38.56
C LYS A 355 -65.66 35.57 36.98
N ASN A 356 -65.05 34.72 36.05
CA ASN A 356 -65.61 33.82 34.91
C ASN A 356 -65.76 34.16 33.33
N ARG A 357 -65.64 33.12 32.43
CA ARG A 357 -66.28 32.81 31.07
C ARG A 357 -65.59 32.99 29.64
N LYS A 358 -65.00 31.88 29.08
CA LYS A 358 -65.27 31.20 27.75
C LYS A 358 -64.77 31.69 26.33
N LYS A 359 -64.13 30.75 25.58
CA LYS A 359 -64.23 30.39 24.11
C LYS A 359 -63.15 30.81 23.06
N LYS A 360 -62.66 29.78 22.31
CA LYS A 360 -62.47 29.66 20.83
C LYS A 360 -61.02 29.66 20.25
N GLY A 361 -60.61 28.54 19.62
CA GLY A 361 -59.45 28.49 18.70
C GLY A 361 -58.77 27.12 18.52
N LYS A 362 -59.26 26.24 17.61
CA LYS A 362 -58.53 25.02 17.14
C LYS A 362 -59.03 24.59 15.76
N LYS A 363 -58.12 24.28 14.82
CA LYS A 363 -58.34 23.65 13.49
C LYS A 363 -57.02 22.98 13.03
N GLY A 364 -57.10 21.85 12.31
CA GLY A 364 -55.94 21.18 11.69
C GLY A 364 -56.03 19.63 11.73
N GLY A 365 -55.99 18.99 10.55
CA GLY A 365 -56.17 17.55 10.27
C GLY A 365 -56.88 17.39 8.90
N PRO A 366 -56.63 16.36 8.06
CA PRO A 366 -56.41 14.90 8.32
C PRO A 366 -54.91 14.47 8.18
N GLY A 367 -54.46 13.20 8.20
CA GLY A 367 -55.04 11.84 7.96
C GLY A 367 -54.63 11.30 6.57
N PRO A 368 -54.31 9.99 6.34
CA PRO A 368 -54.95 8.80 6.96
C PRO A 368 -54.02 7.58 7.34
N LYS A 369 -54.67 6.42 7.57
CA LYS A 369 -54.31 5.02 7.96
C LYS A 369 -53.41 4.23 6.94
N PRO A 370 -52.96 2.95 7.19
CA PRO A 370 -53.57 1.87 8.01
C PRO A 370 -52.65 0.90 8.85
N SER A 371 -53.30 -0.09 9.48
CA SER A 371 -52.76 -1.20 10.32
C SER A 371 -52.08 -2.35 9.53
N PRO A 372 -51.51 -3.36 10.20
CA PRO A 372 -52.24 -4.64 10.34
C PRO A 372 -52.02 -5.42 11.67
N ALA A 373 -52.69 -6.58 11.79
CA ALA A 373 -52.44 -7.65 12.76
C ALA A 373 -52.58 -9.03 12.05
N PRO A 374 -52.00 -10.15 12.56
CA PRO A 374 -51.74 -11.37 11.77
C PRO A 374 -52.79 -12.50 11.92
N THR A 375 -52.74 -13.55 11.07
CA THR A 375 -52.81 -15.02 11.40
C THR A 375 -53.03 -15.93 10.14
N SER A 376 -52.58 -17.19 10.23
CA SER A 376 -52.97 -18.44 9.48
C SER A 376 -52.60 -18.74 8.00
N ILE A 377 -51.69 -19.71 7.90
CA ILE A 377 -51.45 -20.92 7.04
C ILE A 377 -52.68 -21.58 6.28
N PRO A 378 -52.53 -22.64 5.43
CA PRO A 378 -52.33 -22.63 3.95
C PRO A 378 -53.35 -23.47 3.11
N ALA A 379 -53.16 -23.59 1.77
CA ALA A 379 -53.59 -24.77 0.96
C ALA A 379 -52.89 -24.83 -0.44
N SER A 380 -52.86 -26.00 -1.09
CA SER A 380 -52.36 -26.22 -2.48
C SER A 380 -53.02 -27.45 -3.16
N ALA A 381 -53.27 -27.40 -4.48
CA ALA A 381 -53.73 -28.54 -5.32
C ALA A 381 -53.58 -28.26 -6.86
N SER A 382 -53.62 -29.29 -7.72
CA SER A 382 -53.26 -29.26 -9.17
C SER A 382 -54.34 -29.85 -10.14
N LYS A 383 -54.15 -29.86 -11.49
CA LYS A 383 -55.12 -30.37 -12.52
C LYS A 383 -54.51 -30.90 -13.88
N LEU A 384 -55.34 -31.49 -14.80
CA LEU A 384 -55.04 -32.54 -15.86
C LEU A 384 -55.56 -32.24 -17.36
N VAL A 385 -55.70 -33.21 -18.36
CA VAL A 385 -55.69 -32.97 -19.89
C VAL A 385 -56.78 -33.46 -21.00
N PRO A 386 -56.74 -34.62 -21.79
CA PRO A 386 -56.93 -34.71 -23.32
C PRO A 386 -58.21 -35.33 -24.10
N LYS A 387 -58.14 -35.88 -25.38
CA LYS A 387 -59.21 -35.99 -26.49
C LYS A 387 -59.27 -37.25 -27.51
N PRO A 388 -60.30 -37.45 -28.44
CA PRO A 388 -60.59 -38.66 -29.34
C PRO A 388 -60.90 -38.50 -30.93
N THR A 389 -61.35 -39.53 -31.75
CA THR A 389 -61.54 -39.57 -33.29
C THR A 389 -62.51 -40.68 -33.94
N SER A 390 -62.86 -40.74 -35.28
CA SER A 390 -63.89 -41.65 -35.99
C SER A 390 -63.86 -41.88 -37.59
N GLY A 391 -64.66 -42.82 -38.24
CA GLY A 391 -64.83 -43.15 -39.74
C GLY A 391 -65.98 -44.20 -40.12
N THR A 392 -66.37 -44.82 -41.31
CA THR A 392 -66.14 -44.83 -42.84
C THR A 392 -67.16 -45.79 -43.65
N SER A 393 -67.30 -45.83 -45.03
CA SER A 393 -68.35 -46.60 -45.89
C SER A 393 -68.10 -46.69 -47.49
N THR A 394 -68.70 -47.43 -48.50
CA THR A 394 -69.67 -48.62 -48.75
C THR A 394 -69.65 -49.48 -50.14
N PRO A 395 -70.47 -49.38 -51.27
CA PRO A 395 -71.02 -50.54 -52.11
C PRO A 395 -71.05 -50.56 -53.74
N THR A 396 -71.48 -51.66 -54.49
CA THR A 396 -71.64 -51.80 -56.04
C THR A 396 -72.39 -53.10 -56.63
N ALA A 397 -72.81 -53.24 -57.96
CA ALA A 397 -73.52 -54.41 -58.66
C ALA A 397 -73.49 -54.56 -60.27
N ALA A 398 -74.02 -55.65 -60.96
CA ALA A 398 -74.01 -55.95 -62.47
C ALA A 398 -75.04 -57.02 -63.14
N SER A 399 -75.07 -57.32 -64.49
CA SER A 399 -76.01 -58.31 -65.25
C SER A 399 -75.65 -58.78 -66.75
N ILE A 400 -76.40 -59.70 -67.48
CA ILE A 400 -76.11 -60.34 -68.86
C ILE A 400 -77.28 -61.06 -69.71
N VAL A 401 -77.13 -61.53 -71.02
CA VAL A 401 -78.18 -62.08 -72.01
C VAL A 401 -77.71 -63.13 -73.15
N ALA A 402 -78.59 -63.84 -73.96
CA ALA A 402 -78.34 -64.81 -75.15
C ALA A 402 -79.58 -64.99 -76.18
N LYS A 403 -79.83 -65.85 -77.24
CA LYS A 403 -79.34 -67.08 -78.02
C LYS A 403 -80.12 -67.35 -79.42
N LEU A 404 -79.74 -68.27 -80.40
CA LEU A 404 -80.45 -68.58 -81.74
C LEU A 404 -80.38 -70.05 -82.40
N GLN A 405 -80.95 -70.35 -83.63
CA GLN A 405 -80.95 -71.62 -84.52
C GLN A 405 -81.68 -71.43 -85.94
N GLY A 406 -81.90 -72.29 -87.00
CA GLY A 406 -81.63 -73.68 -87.59
C GLY A 406 -82.84 -74.25 -88.47
N GLU A 407 -82.92 -75.21 -89.47
CA GLU A 407 -82.09 -76.03 -90.45
C GLU A 407 -82.94 -76.86 -91.55
N ALA A 408 -82.38 -77.56 -92.62
CA ALA A 408 -83.05 -78.40 -93.70
C ALA A 408 -82.40 -79.78 -94.07
N ALA A 409 -83.06 -80.93 -93.78
CA ALA A 409 -82.36 -82.04 -93.10
C ALA A 409 -81.67 -83.20 -93.89
N LYS A 410 -82.36 -84.01 -94.71
CA LYS A 410 -82.07 -85.47 -94.69
C LYS A 410 -80.95 -86.07 -95.57
N LEU A 411 -80.43 -85.36 -96.55
CA LEU A 411 -79.14 -85.71 -97.20
C LEU A 411 -78.01 -84.74 -96.83
N LYS A 412 -78.35 -83.68 -96.07
CA LYS A 412 -77.40 -83.08 -95.13
C LYS A 412 -76.94 -84.14 -94.12
N GLU A 413 -77.83 -85.01 -93.64
CA GLU A 413 -77.58 -85.96 -92.52
C GLU A 413 -76.28 -86.80 -92.64
N ASP A 414 -75.99 -87.47 -93.77
CA ASP A 414 -74.79 -88.32 -93.88
C ASP A 414 -73.50 -87.59 -94.28
N ILE A 415 -73.61 -86.47 -95.02
CA ILE A 415 -72.49 -85.54 -95.17
C ILE A 415 -72.18 -84.94 -93.79
N ALA A 416 -73.20 -84.49 -93.06
CA ALA A 416 -73.14 -84.06 -91.67
C ALA A 416 -72.69 -85.16 -90.70
N ASN A 417 -72.73 -86.45 -91.03
CA ASN A 417 -72.15 -87.49 -90.17
C ASN A 417 -70.62 -87.54 -90.28
N LYS A 418 -70.05 -87.38 -91.49
CA LYS A 418 -68.58 -87.25 -91.65
C LYS A 418 -68.08 -85.85 -91.32
N GLU A 419 -68.80 -84.82 -91.72
CA GLU A 419 -68.58 -83.46 -91.23
C GLU A 419 -68.76 -83.39 -89.71
N ALA A 420 -69.64 -84.14 -89.04
CA ALA A 420 -69.68 -84.20 -87.57
C ALA A 420 -68.43 -84.85 -86.96
N THR A 421 -67.75 -85.78 -87.65
CA THR A 421 -66.46 -86.29 -87.18
C THR A 421 -65.30 -85.33 -87.45
N ILE A 422 -65.34 -84.62 -88.58
CA ILE A 422 -64.33 -83.60 -88.93
C ILE A 422 -64.52 -82.37 -88.03
N THR A 423 -65.72 -81.79 -87.96
CA THR A 423 -66.06 -80.70 -87.03
C THR A 423 -65.88 -81.09 -85.57
N LYS A 424 -66.00 -82.37 -85.15
CA LYS A 424 -65.56 -82.77 -83.79
C LYS A 424 -64.05 -82.79 -83.62
N LEU A 425 -63.27 -83.11 -84.64
CA LEU A 425 -61.81 -82.98 -84.57
C LEU A 425 -61.36 -81.52 -84.67
N GLU A 426 -62.07 -80.70 -85.43
CA GLU A 426 -61.89 -79.25 -85.51
C GLU A 426 -62.40 -78.53 -84.25
N GLU A 427 -63.44 -79.02 -83.56
CA GLU A 427 -63.82 -78.59 -82.20
C GLU A 427 -62.74 -78.99 -81.19
N ASN A 428 -62.20 -80.21 -81.27
CA ASN A 428 -61.12 -80.66 -80.39
C ASN A 428 -59.76 -79.98 -80.71
N MET A 429 -59.57 -79.47 -81.91
CA MET A 429 -58.45 -78.58 -82.25
C MET A 429 -58.74 -77.15 -81.80
N ALA A 430 -59.88 -76.56 -82.15
CA ALA A 430 -60.27 -75.20 -81.74
C ALA A 430 -60.37 -75.05 -80.22
N THR A 431 -60.78 -76.07 -79.46
CA THR A 431 -60.72 -76.04 -77.98
C THR A 431 -59.31 -76.21 -77.44
N LYS A 432 -58.41 -76.89 -78.16
CA LYS A 432 -56.97 -76.91 -77.82
C LYS A 432 -56.27 -75.62 -78.20
N ASP A 433 -56.56 -75.01 -79.35
CA ASP A 433 -56.02 -73.73 -79.79
C ASP A 433 -56.58 -72.59 -78.92
N PHE A 434 -57.85 -72.67 -78.50
CA PHE A 434 -58.41 -71.79 -77.46
C PHE A 434 -57.75 -72.03 -76.09
N SER A 435 -57.44 -73.28 -75.73
CA SER A 435 -56.67 -73.58 -74.51
C SER A 435 -55.23 -73.07 -74.59
N VAL A 436 -54.56 -73.17 -75.74
CA VAL A 436 -53.20 -72.67 -75.96
C VAL A 436 -53.20 -71.14 -75.95
N SER A 437 -54.11 -70.50 -76.69
CA SER A 437 -54.26 -69.04 -76.69
C SER A 437 -54.66 -68.49 -75.31
N SER A 438 -55.50 -69.21 -74.55
CA SER A 438 -55.81 -68.90 -73.16
C SER A 438 -54.58 -69.01 -72.25
N LEU A 439 -53.76 -70.06 -72.44
CA LEU A 439 -52.50 -70.23 -71.71
C LEU A 439 -51.43 -69.20 -72.11
N GLU A 440 -51.31 -68.82 -73.39
CA GLU A 440 -50.42 -67.75 -73.85
C GLU A 440 -50.86 -66.38 -73.32
N THR A 441 -52.17 -66.14 -73.26
CA THR A 441 -52.75 -64.95 -72.62
C THR A 441 -52.46 -64.96 -71.12
N ALA A 442 -52.58 -66.10 -70.45
CA ALA A 442 -52.26 -66.25 -69.03
C ALA A 442 -50.74 -66.11 -68.75
N VAL A 443 -49.87 -66.67 -69.59
CA VAL A 443 -48.42 -66.53 -69.50
C VAL A 443 -47.99 -65.09 -69.79
N SER A 444 -48.62 -64.41 -70.75
CA SER A 444 -48.39 -62.99 -71.01
C SER A 444 -48.85 -62.11 -69.84
N ALA A 445 -50.00 -62.42 -69.24
CA ALA A 445 -50.50 -61.74 -68.04
C ALA A 445 -49.64 -62.03 -66.79
N LEU A 446 -49.09 -63.24 -66.65
CA LEU A 446 -48.13 -63.58 -65.59
C LEU A 446 -46.78 -62.89 -65.82
N LYS A 447 -46.29 -62.82 -67.06
CA LYS A 447 -45.07 -62.07 -67.40
C LYS A 447 -45.24 -60.57 -67.16
N GLY A 448 -46.40 -60.01 -67.48
CA GLY A 448 -46.76 -58.63 -67.13
C GLY A 448 -46.80 -58.40 -65.61
N LYS A 449 -47.35 -59.36 -64.84
CA LYS A 449 -47.32 -59.32 -63.37
C LYS A 449 -45.91 -59.46 -62.79
N ILE A 450 -45.05 -60.29 -63.39
CA ILE A 450 -43.65 -60.42 -62.97
C ILE A 450 -42.91 -59.11 -63.23
N SER A 451 -43.03 -58.53 -64.43
CA SER A 451 -42.44 -57.22 -64.75
C SER A 451 -42.95 -56.10 -63.83
N ALA A 452 -44.25 -56.09 -63.50
CA ALA A 452 -44.81 -55.13 -62.55
C ALA A 452 -44.34 -55.38 -61.10
N LEU A 453 -44.10 -56.63 -60.71
CA LEU A 453 -43.49 -56.96 -59.41
C LEU A 453 -41.99 -56.63 -59.37
N GLU A 454 -41.28 -56.69 -60.48
CA GLU A 454 -39.88 -56.27 -60.61
C GLU A 454 -39.76 -54.73 -60.54
N GLU A 455 -40.69 -53.98 -61.15
CA GLU A 455 -40.82 -52.52 -60.96
C GLU A 455 -41.27 -52.15 -59.54
N GLU A 456 -42.19 -52.90 -58.93
CA GLU A 456 -42.60 -52.74 -57.53
C GLU A 456 -41.43 -53.03 -56.57
N ILE A 457 -40.65 -54.09 -56.79
CA ILE A 457 -39.47 -54.43 -55.98
C ILE A 457 -38.39 -53.35 -56.12
N THR A 458 -38.01 -52.94 -57.33
CA THR A 458 -36.99 -51.88 -57.51
C THR A 458 -37.46 -50.52 -56.98
N SER A 459 -38.76 -50.23 -57.06
CA SER A 459 -39.38 -49.09 -56.37
C SER A 459 -39.24 -49.21 -54.84
N GLN A 460 -39.56 -50.38 -54.27
CA GLN A 460 -39.43 -50.66 -52.84
C GLN A 460 -37.97 -50.68 -52.37
N GLU A 461 -37.01 -51.15 -53.16
CA GLU A 461 -35.57 -51.05 -52.89
C GLU A 461 -35.14 -49.59 -52.84
N SER A 462 -35.57 -48.76 -53.81
CA SER A 462 -35.32 -47.30 -53.77
C SER A 462 -36.02 -46.60 -52.59
N ARG A 463 -37.09 -47.20 -52.05
CA ARG A 463 -37.79 -46.72 -50.86
C ARG A 463 -37.05 -47.14 -49.59
N ILE A 464 -36.54 -48.37 -49.53
CA ILE A 464 -35.69 -48.89 -48.46
C ILE A 464 -34.38 -48.11 -48.39
N GLU A 465 -33.74 -47.80 -49.52
CA GLU A 465 -32.50 -47.00 -49.54
C GLU A 465 -32.74 -45.60 -48.96
N ARG A 466 -33.81 -44.92 -49.38
CA ARG A 466 -34.22 -43.62 -48.80
C ARG A 466 -34.52 -43.73 -47.30
N LEU A 467 -35.26 -44.75 -46.87
CA LEU A 467 -35.57 -44.99 -45.45
C LEU A 467 -34.31 -45.34 -44.64
N SER A 468 -33.32 -46.00 -45.23
CA SER A 468 -32.03 -46.29 -44.58
C SER A 468 -31.19 -45.02 -44.37
N LYS A 469 -31.22 -44.09 -45.35
CA LYS A 469 -30.59 -42.77 -45.24
C LYS A 469 -31.31 -41.89 -44.22
N GLN A 470 -32.65 -41.93 -44.19
CA GLN A 470 -33.44 -41.25 -43.16
C GLN A 470 -33.16 -41.83 -41.76
N ARG A 471 -33.02 -43.16 -41.62
CA ARG A 471 -32.62 -43.79 -40.36
C ARG A 471 -31.24 -43.38 -39.88
N LYS A 472 -30.27 -43.19 -40.78
CA LYS A 472 -28.96 -42.64 -40.39
C LYS A 472 -29.08 -41.20 -39.86
N THR A 473 -29.90 -40.36 -40.50
CA THR A 473 -30.18 -39.03 -39.94
C THR A 473 -31.01 -39.07 -38.65
N GLU A 474 -31.80 -40.13 -38.39
CA GLU A 474 -32.45 -40.36 -37.09
C GLU A 474 -31.47 -40.89 -36.03
N GLU A 475 -30.42 -41.64 -36.41
CA GLU A 475 -29.30 -42.03 -35.53
C GLU A 475 -28.41 -40.82 -35.20
N GLU A 476 -28.03 -40.01 -36.19
CA GLU A 476 -27.28 -38.74 -36.01
C GLU A 476 -28.04 -37.76 -35.11
N LEU A 477 -29.36 -37.58 -35.32
CA LEU A 477 -30.23 -36.82 -34.43
C LEU A 477 -30.41 -37.49 -33.05
N GLY A 478 -30.30 -38.82 -32.98
CA GLY A 478 -30.31 -39.57 -31.73
C GLY A 478 -29.08 -39.30 -30.89
N GLU A 479 -27.89 -39.38 -31.50
CA GLU A 479 -26.61 -39.03 -30.89
C GLU A 479 -26.57 -37.54 -30.47
N GLU A 480 -27.09 -36.62 -31.30
CA GLU A 480 -27.17 -35.20 -30.92
C GLU A 480 -28.21 -34.94 -29.81
N ILE A 481 -29.31 -35.70 -29.76
CA ILE A 481 -30.27 -35.66 -28.63
C ILE A 481 -29.68 -36.27 -27.35
N GLU A 482 -28.87 -37.32 -27.44
CA GLU A 482 -28.19 -37.95 -26.30
C GLU A 482 -27.07 -37.05 -25.76
N ASN A 483 -26.27 -36.45 -26.65
CA ASN A 483 -25.30 -35.40 -26.33
C ASN A 483 -25.98 -34.16 -25.73
N MET A 484 -27.14 -33.71 -26.25
CA MET A 484 -27.92 -32.65 -25.60
C MET A 484 -28.47 -33.05 -24.23
N GLN A 485 -28.83 -34.32 -24.02
CA GLN A 485 -29.24 -34.82 -22.71
C GLN A 485 -28.08 -34.88 -21.72
N GLU A 486 -26.88 -35.29 -22.16
CA GLU A 486 -25.66 -35.27 -21.33
C GLU A 486 -25.24 -33.83 -20.99
N ASN A 487 -25.29 -32.90 -21.95
CA ASN A 487 -25.06 -31.47 -21.68
C ASN A 487 -26.12 -30.88 -20.74
N LEU A 488 -27.40 -31.25 -20.88
CA LEU A 488 -28.45 -30.82 -19.94
C LEU A 488 -28.31 -31.46 -18.55
N LEU A 489 -27.76 -32.67 -18.46
CA LEU A 489 -27.42 -33.32 -17.20
C LEU A 489 -26.25 -32.61 -16.52
N ASN A 490 -25.18 -32.31 -17.27
CA ASN A 490 -24.01 -31.59 -16.79
C ASN A 490 -24.38 -30.16 -16.35
N VAL A 491 -25.09 -29.38 -17.18
CA VAL A 491 -25.63 -28.05 -16.80
C VAL A 491 -26.59 -28.16 -15.61
N GLY A 492 -27.37 -29.25 -15.52
CA GLY A 492 -28.22 -29.55 -14.37
C GLY A 492 -27.42 -29.79 -13.08
N GLN A 493 -26.28 -30.48 -13.19
CA GLN A 493 -25.39 -30.76 -12.06
C GLN A 493 -24.55 -29.54 -11.67
N GLU A 494 -23.99 -28.79 -12.63
CA GLU A 494 -23.37 -27.47 -12.40
C GLU A 494 -24.36 -26.52 -11.71
N HIS A 495 -25.62 -26.49 -12.12
CA HIS A 495 -26.67 -25.73 -11.42
C HIS A 495 -27.00 -26.25 -10.03
N VAL A 496 -26.77 -27.53 -9.72
CA VAL A 496 -26.88 -28.07 -8.35
C VAL A 496 -25.65 -27.69 -7.52
N GLU A 497 -24.45 -27.74 -8.08
CA GLU A 497 -23.19 -27.39 -7.43
C GLU A 497 -23.11 -25.89 -7.13
N VAL A 498 -23.34 -25.03 -8.14
CA VAL A 498 -23.46 -23.56 -7.97
C VAL A 498 -24.57 -23.19 -6.98
N LYS A 499 -25.64 -23.99 -6.87
CA LYS A 499 -26.73 -23.79 -5.88
C LYS A 499 -26.33 -24.23 -4.47
N GLN A 500 -25.50 -25.26 -4.33
CA GLN A 500 -24.90 -25.65 -3.04
C GLN A 500 -23.86 -24.61 -2.59
N GLU A 501 -23.00 -24.12 -3.49
CA GLU A 501 -22.08 -23.02 -3.23
C GLU A 501 -22.83 -21.74 -2.86
N MET A 502 -23.88 -21.36 -3.59
CA MET A 502 -24.75 -20.24 -3.22
C MET A 502 -25.44 -20.44 -1.86
N ALA A 503 -25.72 -21.66 -1.44
CA ALA A 503 -26.23 -21.95 -0.10
C ALA A 503 -25.14 -21.79 0.98
N ALA A 504 -23.93 -22.29 0.71
CA ALA A 504 -22.76 -22.14 1.58
C ALA A 504 -22.36 -20.66 1.74
N ILE A 505 -22.28 -19.90 0.64
CA ILE A 505 -21.99 -18.46 0.63
C ILE A 505 -23.09 -17.67 1.35
N LYS A 506 -24.37 -18.04 1.20
CA LYS A 506 -25.47 -17.42 1.98
C LYS A 506 -25.35 -17.71 3.48
N LYS A 507 -25.00 -18.95 3.87
CA LYS A 507 -24.78 -19.32 5.26
C LYS A 507 -23.58 -18.57 5.85
N ALA A 508 -22.44 -18.57 5.17
CA ALA A 508 -21.25 -17.82 5.56
C ALA A 508 -21.50 -16.31 5.65
N LYS A 509 -22.32 -15.75 4.74
CA LYS A 509 -22.77 -14.36 4.85
C LYS A 509 -23.64 -14.13 6.09
N GLN A 510 -24.59 -15.00 6.40
CA GLN A 510 -25.40 -14.86 7.62
C GLN A 510 -24.56 -14.96 8.89
N GLU A 511 -23.56 -15.85 8.90
CA GLU A 511 -22.60 -15.99 10.01
C GLU A 511 -21.77 -14.71 10.16
N LEU A 512 -21.17 -14.18 9.08
CA LEU A 512 -20.44 -12.91 9.07
C LEU A 512 -21.30 -11.69 9.45
N GLU A 513 -22.55 -11.60 8.99
CA GLU A 513 -23.44 -10.49 9.35
C GLU A 513 -23.80 -10.56 10.85
N SER A 514 -23.96 -11.76 11.42
CA SER A 514 -24.18 -11.95 12.87
C SER A 514 -22.93 -11.68 13.73
N GLU A 515 -21.74 -11.97 13.22
CA GLU A 515 -20.47 -11.63 13.87
C GLU A 515 -20.21 -10.12 13.82
N LYS A 516 -20.57 -9.47 12.70
CA LYS A 516 -20.58 -8.01 12.57
C LYS A 516 -21.56 -7.36 13.54
N GLU A 517 -22.83 -7.80 13.63
CA GLU A 517 -23.79 -7.28 14.63
C GLU A 517 -23.26 -7.44 16.06
N ARG A 518 -22.60 -8.58 16.36
CA ARG A 518 -21.94 -8.81 17.64
C ARG A 518 -20.78 -7.82 17.88
N LEU A 519 -19.91 -7.61 16.90
CA LEU A 519 -18.77 -6.70 17.02
C LEU A 519 -19.23 -5.24 17.14
N GLU A 520 -20.20 -4.81 16.32
CA GLU A 520 -20.84 -3.49 16.42
C GLU A 520 -21.45 -3.28 17.81
N LYS A 521 -22.11 -4.31 18.37
CA LYS A 521 -22.61 -4.25 19.75
C LYS A 521 -21.49 -4.17 20.78
N GLN A 522 -20.44 -4.99 20.71
CA GLN A 522 -19.30 -4.91 21.63
C GLN A 522 -18.59 -3.54 21.56
N LEU A 523 -18.56 -2.92 20.38
CA LEU A 523 -18.01 -1.58 20.16
C LEU A 523 -18.94 -0.49 20.74
N GLN A 524 -20.26 -0.71 20.76
CA GLN A 524 -21.20 0.18 21.45
C GLN A 524 -21.15 0.00 22.97
N ASP A 525 -21.19 -1.23 23.48
CA ASP A 525 -21.05 -1.52 24.93
C ASP A 525 -19.75 -0.90 25.48
N ALA A 526 -18.64 -0.95 24.72
CA ALA A 526 -17.38 -0.31 25.07
C ALA A 526 -17.40 1.23 25.00
N LYS A 527 -18.16 1.84 24.07
CA LYS A 527 -18.37 3.30 24.04
C LYS A 527 -19.19 3.76 25.24
N ASP A 528 -20.27 3.06 25.57
CA ASP A 528 -21.14 3.38 26.69
C ASP A 528 -20.37 3.29 28.02
N GLU A 529 -19.50 2.30 28.18
CA GLU A 529 -18.59 2.18 29.33
C GLU A 529 -17.54 3.31 29.36
N ILE A 530 -16.98 3.73 28.21
CA ILE A 530 -16.06 4.88 28.13
C ILE A 530 -16.77 6.20 28.45
N GLU A 531 -17.97 6.44 27.90
CA GLU A 531 -18.76 7.66 28.14
C GLU A 531 -19.19 7.76 29.61
N LYS A 532 -19.61 6.64 30.22
CA LYS A 532 -19.89 6.52 31.64
C LYS A 532 -18.67 6.81 32.52
N ASN A 533 -17.49 6.29 32.17
CA ASN A 533 -16.25 6.56 32.92
C ASN A 533 -15.76 8.01 32.75
N LEU A 534 -15.90 8.60 31.55
CA LEU A 534 -15.62 10.01 31.31
C LEU A 534 -16.62 10.91 32.04
N GLY A 535 -17.89 10.53 32.11
CA GLY A 535 -18.93 11.19 32.91
C GLY A 535 -18.57 11.19 34.39
N ALA A 536 -18.30 10.01 34.96
CA ALA A 536 -17.88 9.88 36.35
C ALA A 536 -16.62 10.69 36.66
N ALA A 537 -15.59 10.63 35.80
CA ALA A 537 -14.38 11.44 35.97
C ALA A 537 -14.64 12.95 35.87
N ARG A 538 -15.57 13.37 35.00
CA ARG A 538 -15.98 14.77 34.85
C ARG A 538 -16.74 15.27 36.08
N ASP A 539 -17.68 14.48 36.60
CA ASP A 539 -18.43 14.82 37.82
C ASP A 539 -17.51 14.89 39.04
N ASP A 540 -16.54 13.97 39.12
CA ASP A 540 -15.54 13.92 40.19
C ASP A 540 -14.49 15.06 40.09
N VAL A 541 -14.27 15.64 38.90
CA VAL A 541 -13.48 16.86 38.69
C VAL A 541 -14.33 18.12 38.97
N GLN A 542 -15.58 18.16 38.53
CA GLN A 542 -16.50 19.27 38.81
C GLN A 542 -16.71 19.42 40.32
N LYS A 543 -16.96 18.31 41.03
CA LYS A 543 -17.10 18.32 42.50
C LYS A 543 -15.86 18.85 43.22
N LYS A 544 -14.65 18.52 42.75
CA LYS A 544 -13.40 19.05 43.29
C LYS A 544 -13.20 20.54 42.94
N LEU A 545 -13.70 20.99 41.78
CA LEU A 545 -13.70 22.40 41.41
C LEU A 545 -14.68 23.21 42.27
N ASP A 546 -15.88 22.68 42.52
CA ASP A 546 -16.90 23.29 43.38
C ASP A 546 -16.40 23.39 44.84
N GLU A 547 -15.77 22.33 45.36
CA GLU A 547 -15.10 22.31 46.68
C GLU A 547 -13.92 23.32 46.76
N ALA A 548 -13.14 23.46 45.69
CA ALA A 548 -12.06 24.45 45.61
C ALA A 548 -12.60 25.90 45.53
N GLU A 549 -13.70 26.11 44.80
CA GLU A 549 -14.38 27.41 44.75
C GLU A 549 -14.99 27.79 46.10
N GLU A 550 -15.59 26.84 46.82
CA GLU A 550 -16.19 27.10 48.14
C GLU A 550 -15.11 27.40 49.20
N THR A 551 -14.02 26.64 49.23
CA THR A 551 -12.88 26.92 50.11
C THR A 551 -12.24 28.28 49.80
N LEU A 552 -12.07 28.64 48.52
CA LEU A 552 -11.54 29.95 48.13
C LEU A 552 -12.50 31.11 48.47
N LYS A 553 -13.82 30.90 48.47
CA LYS A 553 -14.81 31.88 48.96
C LYS A 553 -14.72 32.06 50.49
N VAL A 554 -14.44 31.00 51.24
CA VAL A 554 -14.21 31.06 52.70
C VAL A 554 -12.88 31.78 53.01
N GLU A 555 -11.78 31.46 52.33
CA GLU A 555 -10.52 32.18 52.51
C GLU A 555 -10.63 33.66 52.12
N LYS A 556 -11.34 33.97 51.03
CA LYS A 556 -11.59 35.38 50.64
C LYS A 556 -12.35 36.14 51.72
N THR A 557 -13.42 35.58 52.29
CA THR A 557 -14.18 36.27 53.34
C THR A 557 -13.43 36.36 54.67
N ALA A 558 -12.54 35.40 54.97
CA ALA A 558 -11.58 35.49 56.07
C ALA A 558 -10.53 36.60 55.85
N ALA A 559 -10.02 36.77 54.62
CA ALA A 559 -9.10 37.85 54.27
C ALA A 559 -9.80 39.23 54.30
N GLU A 560 -11.04 39.32 53.82
CA GLU A 560 -11.84 40.56 53.88
C GLU A 560 -12.16 40.98 55.33
N THR A 561 -12.46 40.03 56.22
CA THR A 561 -12.67 40.32 57.65
C THR A 561 -11.37 40.71 58.37
N GLN A 562 -10.24 40.05 58.08
CA GLN A 562 -8.93 40.49 58.58
C GLN A 562 -8.54 41.89 58.09
N TYR A 563 -8.84 42.23 56.83
CA TYR A 563 -8.63 43.57 56.28
C TYR A 563 -9.45 44.61 57.06
N TRP A 564 -10.74 44.36 57.32
CA TRP A 564 -11.59 45.25 58.11
C TRP A 564 -11.12 45.40 59.57
N GLU A 565 -10.59 44.34 60.19
CA GLU A 565 -9.98 44.44 61.52
C GLU A 565 -8.71 45.30 61.52
N LEU A 566 -7.84 45.16 60.50
CA LEU A 566 -6.63 45.96 60.34
C LEU A 566 -6.97 47.44 60.08
N GLU A 567 -7.96 47.71 59.23
CA GLU A 567 -8.49 49.05 58.95
C GLU A 567 -9.09 49.70 60.22
N SER A 568 -9.78 48.94 61.08
CA SER A 568 -10.27 49.44 62.37
C SER A 568 -9.10 49.78 63.30
N LYS A 569 -8.15 48.84 63.47
CA LYS A 569 -6.97 49.04 64.32
C LYS A 569 -6.10 50.22 63.84
N TYR A 570 -6.05 50.47 62.53
CA TYR A 570 -5.38 51.65 61.97
C TYR A 570 -6.09 52.94 62.37
N LYS A 571 -7.42 53.02 62.31
CA LYS A 571 -8.21 54.19 62.75
C LYS A 571 -8.14 54.42 64.26
N ASP A 572 -8.12 53.36 65.06
CA ASP A 572 -7.89 53.45 66.51
C ASP A 572 -6.48 53.96 66.83
N LEU A 573 -5.47 53.58 66.03
CA LEU A 573 -4.10 54.07 66.17
C LEU A 573 -3.94 55.52 65.68
N GLU A 574 -4.62 55.90 64.60
CA GLU A 574 -4.60 57.26 64.04
C GLU A 574 -5.30 58.25 64.97
N THR A 575 -6.49 57.92 65.49
CA THR A 575 -7.17 58.76 66.51
C THR A 575 -6.35 58.87 67.80
N ARG A 576 -5.68 57.77 68.22
CA ARG A 576 -4.71 57.82 69.33
C ARG A 576 -3.52 58.71 69.02
N HIS A 577 -2.99 58.72 67.79
CA HIS A 577 -1.89 59.58 67.38
C HIS A 577 -2.28 61.06 67.32
N GLN A 578 -3.50 61.37 66.86
CA GLN A 578 -4.09 62.71 66.92
C GLN A 578 -4.23 63.17 68.38
N SER A 579 -4.75 62.32 69.27
CA SER A 579 -4.83 62.62 70.71
C SER A 579 -3.44 62.88 71.33
N LEU A 580 -2.45 62.05 71.03
CA LEU A 580 -1.08 62.24 71.52
C LEU A 580 -0.43 63.53 70.97
N THR A 581 -0.78 63.91 69.74
CA THR A 581 -0.31 65.17 69.13
C THR A 581 -0.93 66.37 69.85
N MET A 582 -2.23 66.33 70.15
CA MET A 582 -2.90 67.38 70.95
C MET A 582 -2.34 67.46 72.38
N GLU A 583 -2.05 66.32 73.03
CA GLU A 583 -1.37 66.31 74.34
C GLU A 583 0.04 66.90 74.26
N TYR A 584 0.80 66.57 73.21
CA TYR A 584 2.14 67.13 72.99
C TYR A 584 2.11 68.64 72.75
N GLU A 585 1.14 69.15 71.99
CA GLU A 585 0.95 70.60 71.80
C GLU A 585 0.46 71.30 73.08
N ALA A 586 -0.40 70.66 73.88
CA ALA A 586 -0.82 71.15 75.19
C ALA A 586 0.33 71.16 76.22
N LEU A 587 1.25 70.19 76.16
CA LEU A 587 2.45 70.16 76.98
C LEU A 587 3.49 71.19 76.51
N LYS A 588 3.69 71.34 75.19
CA LYS A 588 4.59 72.33 74.59
C LYS A 588 4.14 73.77 74.87
N THR A 589 2.84 74.04 74.84
CA THR A 589 2.29 75.35 75.24
C THR A 589 2.41 75.59 76.74
N LYS A 590 2.14 74.58 77.59
CA LYS A 590 2.41 74.66 79.04
C LYS A 590 3.88 74.90 79.36
N GLN A 591 4.80 74.20 78.69
CA GLN A 591 6.23 74.40 78.82
C GLN A 591 6.60 75.85 78.50
N LYS A 592 6.11 76.39 77.37
CA LYS A 592 6.34 77.80 77.02
C LYS A 592 5.78 78.75 78.09
N THR A 593 4.56 78.54 78.60
CA THR A 593 4.02 79.44 79.65
C THR A 593 4.81 79.38 80.94
N LEU A 594 5.34 78.20 81.31
CA LEU A 594 6.23 78.05 82.46
C LEU A 594 7.57 78.75 82.22
N GLU A 595 8.12 78.69 81.01
CA GLU A 595 9.35 79.38 80.62
C GLU A 595 9.17 80.92 80.60
N ASP A 596 8.05 81.40 80.05
CA ASP A 596 7.65 82.82 80.10
C ASP A 596 7.49 83.30 81.56
N ASP A 597 6.93 82.48 82.46
CA ASP A 597 6.75 82.81 83.89
C ASP A 597 8.06 82.71 84.69
N LEU A 598 8.96 81.79 84.34
CA LEU A 598 10.29 81.66 84.93
C LEU A 598 11.15 82.89 84.58
N GLN A 599 11.13 83.34 83.32
CA GLN A 599 11.78 84.60 82.92
C GLN A 599 11.21 85.84 83.63
N LYS A 600 9.89 85.88 83.89
CA LYS A 600 9.26 86.95 84.70
C LYS A 600 9.72 86.90 86.16
N ALA A 601 9.90 85.70 86.72
CA ALA A 601 10.41 85.51 88.08
C ALA A 601 11.89 85.89 88.20
N GLU A 602 12.73 85.48 87.24
CA GLU A 602 14.15 85.87 87.15
C GLU A 602 14.32 87.39 87.04
N LYS A 603 13.49 88.07 86.24
CA LYS A 603 13.52 89.51 86.12
C LYS A 603 13.17 90.20 87.45
N LYS A 604 12.11 89.75 88.14
CA LYS A 604 11.78 90.25 89.49
C LYS A 604 12.91 90.02 90.49
N LEU A 605 13.54 88.84 90.47
CA LEU A 605 14.70 88.52 91.29
C LEU A 605 15.91 89.42 90.98
N GLN A 606 16.12 89.82 89.73
CA GLN A 606 17.16 90.80 89.36
C GLN A 606 16.83 92.20 89.90
N ASP A 607 15.60 92.66 89.73
CA ASP A 607 15.13 93.95 90.27
C ASP A 607 15.28 93.98 91.81
N GLU A 608 14.81 92.94 92.52
CA GLU A 608 14.96 92.76 93.97
C GLU A 608 16.44 92.65 94.41
N THR A 609 17.30 92.01 93.61
CA THR A 609 18.75 91.93 93.87
C THR A 609 19.42 93.30 93.84
N THR A 610 18.90 94.27 93.05
CA THR A 610 19.43 95.65 93.10
C THR A 610 19.04 96.38 94.39
N ALA A 611 17.83 96.14 94.92
CA ALA A 611 17.38 96.69 96.20
C ALA A 611 18.07 96.03 97.42
N LEU A 612 18.34 94.72 97.36
CA LEU A 612 19.11 94.00 98.38
C LEU A 612 20.57 94.48 98.48
N LYS A 613 21.08 95.18 97.48
CA LYS A 613 22.44 95.74 97.48
C LYS A 613 22.56 96.99 98.35
N THR A 614 21.50 97.80 98.46
CA THR A 614 21.43 98.95 99.39
C THR A 614 21.02 98.55 100.80
N ALA A 615 20.21 97.49 100.96
CA ALA A 615 19.94 96.88 102.27
C ALA A 615 21.14 96.12 102.87
N LYS A 616 22.28 96.06 102.16
CA LYS A 616 23.47 95.32 102.61
C LYS A 616 24.27 96.05 103.69
N ASP A 617 24.17 97.37 103.79
CA ASP A 617 24.87 98.14 104.82
C ASP A 617 24.20 97.97 106.22
N ASP A 618 22.90 97.69 106.25
CA ASP A 618 22.16 97.32 107.47
C ASP A 618 22.51 95.92 108.01
N VAL A 619 23.21 95.08 107.23
CA VAL A 619 23.57 93.69 107.62
C VAL A 619 24.53 93.65 108.82
N SER A 620 25.15 94.77 109.19
CA SER A 620 25.88 94.90 110.47
C SER A 620 24.99 94.59 111.70
N ALA A 621 23.69 94.88 111.65
CA ALA A 621 22.73 94.54 112.72
C ALA A 621 22.32 93.04 112.72
N LYS A 622 22.53 92.32 111.62
CA LYS A 622 22.04 90.94 111.42
C LYS A 622 22.93 89.85 112.03
N ALA A 623 24.01 90.21 112.74
CA ALA A 623 24.90 89.27 113.43
C ALA A 623 24.18 88.35 114.47
N GLY A 624 22.98 88.71 114.91
CA GLY A 624 22.14 87.85 115.77
C GLY A 624 21.63 86.57 115.08
N GLU A 625 21.37 86.60 113.78
CA GLU A 625 20.77 85.47 113.02
C GLU A 625 21.76 84.35 112.68
N ILE A 626 23.06 84.56 112.95
CA ILE A 626 24.11 83.54 112.76
C ILE A 626 23.83 82.28 113.61
N ARG A 627 23.09 82.39 114.73
CA ARG A 627 22.71 81.25 115.57
C ARG A 627 21.58 80.39 115.00
N THR A 628 20.67 80.93 114.18
CA THR A 628 19.62 80.12 113.53
C THR A 628 20.13 79.43 112.26
N LEU A 629 21.06 80.06 111.54
CA LEU A 629 21.69 79.50 110.33
C LEU A 629 22.46 78.20 110.59
N GLN A 630 22.98 77.97 111.81
CA GLN A 630 23.63 76.71 112.18
C GLN A 630 22.67 75.50 112.18
N ALA A 631 21.36 75.71 112.39
CA ALA A 631 20.36 74.65 112.25
C ALA A 631 20.08 74.33 110.78
N ALA A 632 19.93 75.36 109.94
CA ALA A 632 19.72 75.21 108.48
C ALA A 632 20.90 74.49 107.80
N GLN A 633 22.13 74.71 108.26
CA GLN A 633 23.33 74.02 107.78
C GLN A 633 23.25 72.48 107.88
N LYS A 634 22.45 71.94 108.82
CA LYS A 634 22.23 70.49 108.96
C LYS A 634 21.24 69.95 107.92
N GLY A 635 20.18 70.70 107.61
CA GLY A 635 19.19 70.33 106.59
C GLY A 635 19.81 70.30 105.19
N LEU A 636 20.51 71.37 104.79
CA LEU A 636 21.16 71.49 103.48
C LEU A 636 22.15 70.35 103.19
N LYS A 637 22.80 69.77 104.21
CA LYS A 637 23.67 68.59 104.04
C LYS A 637 22.90 67.31 103.68
N MET A 638 21.66 67.17 104.13
CA MET A 638 20.80 66.04 103.74
C MET A 638 20.27 66.20 102.31
N ASP A 639 19.94 67.43 101.90
CA ASP A 639 19.52 67.72 100.53
C ASP A 639 20.67 67.55 99.52
N ILE A 640 21.90 67.92 99.87
CA ILE A 640 23.10 67.62 99.06
C ILE A 640 23.25 66.11 98.85
N ALA A 641 23.23 65.31 99.94
CA ALA A 641 23.36 63.84 99.84
C ALA A 641 22.20 63.17 99.06
N ARG A 642 21.02 63.80 99.03
CA ARG A 642 19.88 63.39 98.19
C ARG A 642 20.14 63.70 96.72
N LEU A 643 20.61 64.92 96.41
CA LEU A 643 20.93 65.34 95.04
C LEU A 643 22.10 64.54 94.45
N GLU A 644 23.13 64.24 95.24
CA GLU A 644 24.25 63.36 94.84
C GLU A 644 23.77 61.96 94.44
N ARG A 645 22.83 61.36 95.20
CA ARG A 645 22.18 60.09 94.81
C ARG A 645 21.34 60.22 93.54
N GLN A 646 20.61 61.31 93.36
CA GLN A 646 19.81 61.52 92.15
C GLN A 646 20.70 61.77 90.92
N LEU A 647 21.85 62.43 91.08
CA LEU A 647 22.86 62.60 90.04
C LEU A 647 23.46 61.25 89.63
N GLY A 648 23.93 60.45 90.60
CA GLY A 648 24.48 59.12 90.33
C GLY A 648 23.47 58.18 89.67
N GLN A 649 22.19 58.21 90.09
CA GLN A 649 21.13 57.47 89.39
C GLN A 649 20.99 57.95 87.94
N LYS A 650 21.03 59.27 87.68
CA LYS A 650 20.95 59.80 86.32
C LYS A 650 22.17 59.46 85.46
N GLU A 651 23.37 59.38 86.05
CA GLU A 651 24.55 58.87 85.35
C GLU A 651 24.40 57.37 85.00
N THR A 652 23.84 56.54 85.90
CA THR A 652 23.53 55.13 85.54
C THR A 652 22.42 55.00 84.50
N ASP A 653 21.41 55.88 84.53
CA ASP A 653 20.36 55.93 83.50
C ASP A 653 20.97 56.29 82.13
N ILE A 654 21.87 57.27 82.09
CA ILE A 654 22.59 57.72 80.89
C ILE A 654 23.47 56.60 80.34
N GLN A 655 24.30 55.96 81.17
CA GLN A 655 25.14 54.82 80.76
C GLN A 655 24.28 53.66 80.22
N GLY A 656 23.11 53.41 80.82
CA GLY A 656 22.14 52.42 80.33
C GLY A 656 21.54 52.78 78.97
N VAL A 657 21.30 54.06 78.69
CA VAL A 657 20.85 54.56 77.37
C VAL A 657 21.99 54.51 76.35
N GLU A 658 23.21 54.87 76.71
CA GLU A 658 24.38 54.81 75.83
C GLU A 658 24.71 53.36 75.42
N SER A 659 24.65 52.42 76.37
CA SER A 659 24.82 50.99 76.10
C SER A 659 23.75 50.45 75.13
N LYS A 660 22.47 50.83 75.32
CA LYS A 660 21.39 50.48 74.40
C LYS A 660 21.58 51.12 73.02
N LEU A 661 22.01 52.38 72.96
CA LEU A 661 22.31 53.08 71.71
C LEU A 661 23.51 52.46 70.98
N ALA A 662 24.51 51.92 71.69
CA ALA A 662 25.62 51.17 71.10
C ALA A 662 25.17 49.82 70.55
N ALA A 663 24.34 49.08 71.28
CA ALA A 663 23.73 47.83 70.81
C ALA A 663 22.88 48.08 69.55
N GLU A 664 22.03 49.11 69.55
CA GLU A 664 21.14 49.41 68.42
C GLU A 664 21.91 49.91 67.17
N LYS A 665 23.05 50.59 67.35
CA LYS A 665 23.97 50.86 66.23
C LYS A 665 24.58 49.58 65.65
N SER A 666 24.84 48.56 66.48
CA SER A 666 25.38 47.27 66.03
C SER A 666 24.33 46.42 65.28
N THR A 667 23.08 46.37 65.79
CA THR A 667 21.97 45.69 65.08
C THR A 667 21.67 46.38 63.75
N ARG A 668 21.60 47.71 63.72
CA ARG A 668 21.36 48.48 62.49
C ARG A 668 22.45 48.25 61.43
N LEU A 669 23.73 48.22 61.81
CA LEU A 669 24.82 47.91 60.88
C LEU A 669 24.71 46.50 60.29
N LYS A 670 24.36 45.49 61.10
CA LYS A 670 24.12 44.12 60.61
C LYS A 670 22.95 44.07 59.61
N LEU A 671 21.91 44.86 59.83
CA LEU A 671 20.75 44.99 58.92
C LEU A 671 21.09 45.79 57.65
N GLU A 672 21.96 46.80 57.72
CA GLU A 672 22.48 47.50 56.55
C GLU A 672 23.32 46.55 55.66
N ASP A 673 24.18 45.73 56.27
CA ASP A 673 25.01 44.77 55.53
C ASP A 673 24.21 43.56 55.00
N SER A 674 23.20 43.06 55.73
CA SER A 674 22.29 42.04 55.17
C SER A 674 21.48 42.57 53.98
N ASN A 675 21.01 43.82 54.03
CA ASN A 675 20.38 44.46 52.87
C ASN A 675 21.35 44.65 51.70
N ARG A 676 22.64 44.93 51.95
CA ARG A 676 23.67 44.97 50.90
C ARG A 676 24.00 43.59 50.31
N ILE A 677 23.80 42.50 51.05
CA ILE A 677 23.95 41.13 50.55
C ILE A 677 22.73 40.79 49.67
N LEU A 678 21.52 40.90 50.21
CA LEU A 678 20.27 40.69 49.47
C LEU A 678 20.20 41.54 48.19
N GLY A 679 20.64 42.80 48.24
CA GLY A 679 20.70 43.69 47.07
C GLY A 679 21.78 43.36 46.04
N ARG A 680 22.74 42.47 46.35
CA ARG A 680 23.64 41.85 45.35
C ARG A 680 23.03 40.56 44.81
N ASP A 681 22.45 39.73 45.66
CA ASP A 681 21.92 38.43 45.25
C ASP A 681 20.65 38.57 44.40
N LEU A 682 19.83 39.60 44.65
CA LEU A 682 18.76 40.03 43.74
C LEU A 682 19.31 40.34 42.34
N ARG A 683 20.43 41.09 42.25
CA ARG A 683 21.05 41.43 40.95
C ARG A 683 21.65 40.22 40.23
N LYS A 684 22.16 39.23 40.97
CA LYS A 684 22.58 37.93 40.40
C LYS A 684 21.38 37.23 39.78
N ALA A 685 20.31 37.04 40.55
CA ALA A 685 19.08 36.40 40.09
C ALA A 685 18.41 37.16 38.91
N GLU A 686 18.48 38.50 38.90
CA GLU A 686 18.06 39.32 37.75
C GLU A 686 18.93 39.06 36.50
N SER A 687 20.25 38.94 36.66
CA SER A 687 21.17 38.62 35.55
C SER A 687 21.02 37.18 35.04
N GLU A 688 20.86 36.20 35.92
CA GLU A 688 20.61 34.78 35.59
C GLU A 688 19.24 34.61 34.90
N LYS A 689 18.22 35.34 35.36
CA LYS A 689 16.93 35.44 34.66
C LYS A 689 17.09 36.06 33.28
N SER A 690 17.95 37.07 33.11
CA SER A 690 18.19 37.68 31.80
C SER A 690 18.89 36.74 30.80
N SER A 691 19.85 35.92 31.27
CA SER A 691 20.52 34.93 30.40
C SER A 691 19.56 33.80 30.05
N ALA A 692 18.79 33.28 31.01
CA ALA A 692 17.76 32.27 30.76
C ALA A 692 16.68 32.76 29.76
N VAL A 693 16.29 34.04 29.80
CA VAL A 693 15.39 34.63 28.80
C VAL A 693 16.06 34.70 27.41
N SER A 694 17.34 35.07 27.35
CA SER A 694 18.10 35.07 26.08
C SER A 694 18.29 33.67 25.48
N GLU A 695 18.48 32.65 26.33
CA GLU A 695 18.55 31.24 25.94
C GLU A 695 17.20 30.75 25.42
N LEU A 696 16.09 31.07 26.11
CA LEU A 696 14.74 30.76 25.65
C LEU A 696 14.41 31.44 24.32
N GLU A 697 14.83 32.69 24.09
CA GLU A 697 14.65 33.38 22.81
C GLU A 697 15.49 32.74 21.68
N SER A 698 16.72 32.30 21.99
CA SER A 698 17.57 31.55 21.07
C SER A 698 16.95 30.20 20.68
N ILE A 699 16.52 29.39 21.67
CA ILE A 699 15.83 28.12 21.48
C ILE A 699 14.53 28.32 20.69
N ARG A 700 13.79 29.41 20.95
CA ARG A 700 12.57 29.78 20.20
C ARG A 700 12.88 30.13 18.75
N SER A 701 14.00 30.79 18.47
CA SER A 701 14.45 31.04 17.09
C SER A 701 14.85 29.75 16.38
N ILE A 702 15.58 28.85 17.05
CA ILE A 702 15.96 27.53 16.49
C ILE A 702 14.72 26.70 16.19
N PHE A 703 13.75 26.66 17.12
CA PHE A 703 12.46 25.98 16.90
C PHE A 703 11.62 26.64 15.79
N GLY A 704 11.73 27.96 15.61
CA GLY A 704 11.17 28.68 14.47
C GLY A 704 11.75 28.19 13.14
N ASN A 705 13.08 28.13 13.05
CA ASN A 705 13.80 27.68 11.86
C ASN A 705 13.51 26.20 11.54
N ALA A 706 13.58 25.31 12.55
CA ALA A 706 13.24 23.90 12.39
C ALA A 706 11.77 23.69 11.95
N LYS A 707 10.86 24.60 12.34
CA LYS A 707 9.47 24.59 11.89
C LYS A 707 9.31 25.08 10.44
N THR A 708 10.12 26.03 9.97
CA THR A 708 10.15 26.40 8.54
C THR A 708 10.78 25.31 7.70
N GLU A 709 11.88 24.70 8.15
CA GLU A 709 12.52 23.54 7.49
C GLU A 709 11.54 22.35 7.39
N LEU A 710 10.79 22.05 8.45
CA LEU A 710 9.75 21.01 8.42
C LEU A 710 8.60 21.34 7.44
N ALA A 711 8.24 22.62 7.30
CA ALA A 711 7.24 23.05 6.32
C ALA A 711 7.76 22.93 4.88
N GLU A 712 9.02 23.33 4.64
CA GLU A 712 9.70 23.19 3.34
C GLU A 712 9.84 21.70 2.95
N LEU A 713 10.32 20.85 3.85
CA LEU A 713 10.37 19.39 3.65
C LEU A 713 8.98 18.80 3.40
N SER A 714 7.93 19.29 4.07
CA SER A 714 6.55 18.87 3.80
C SER A 714 6.05 19.30 2.42
N THR A 715 6.48 20.46 1.91
CA THR A 715 6.19 20.86 0.51
C THR A 715 6.99 20.04 -0.50
N GLN A 716 8.28 19.80 -0.26
CA GLN A 716 9.12 18.96 -1.13
C GLN A 716 8.61 17.52 -1.19
N LEU A 717 8.14 16.96 -0.07
CA LEU A 717 7.49 15.65 -0.03
C LEU A 717 6.24 15.62 -0.92
N LYS A 718 5.35 16.61 -0.80
CA LYS A 718 4.14 16.70 -1.64
C LYS A 718 4.44 16.88 -3.13
N GLU A 719 5.50 17.62 -3.48
CA GLU A 719 5.94 17.70 -4.86
C GLU A 719 6.54 16.36 -5.34
N ALA A 720 7.26 15.62 -4.50
CA ALA A 720 7.78 14.30 -4.82
C ALA A 720 6.65 13.26 -4.99
N GLU A 721 5.65 13.27 -4.10
CA GLU A 721 4.40 12.50 -4.22
C GLU A 721 3.66 12.84 -5.52
N SER A 722 3.55 14.12 -5.87
CA SER A 722 2.93 14.55 -7.12
C SER A 722 3.71 14.10 -8.36
N ARG A 723 5.05 14.13 -8.34
CA ARG A 723 5.92 13.63 -9.42
C ARG A 723 5.87 12.10 -9.54
N ALA A 724 5.72 11.39 -8.41
CA ALA A 724 5.51 9.95 -8.40
C ALA A 724 4.16 9.61 -9.04
N SER A 725 3.08 10.27 -8.62
CA SER A 725 1.74 10.12 -9.20
C SER A 725 1.72 10.36 -10.71
N SER A 726 2.37 11.43 -11.21
CA SER A 726 2.45 11.67 -12.66
C SER A 726 3.29 10.60 -13.38
N SER A 727 4.33 10.06 -12.74
CA SER A 727 5.13 8.97 -13.30
C SER A 727 4.37 7.64 -13.32
N GLU A 728 3.47 7.40 -12.36
CA GLU A 728 2.56 6.26 -12.34
C GLU A 728 1.45 6.39 -13.40
N GLU A 729 0.92 7.60 -13.61
CA GLU A 729 0.02 7.90 -14.73
C GLU A 729 0.71 7.67 -16.09
N GLU A 730 1.93 8.19 -16.29
CA GLU A 730 2.73 7.93 -17.50
C GLU A 730 3.05 6.43 -17.67
N PHE A 731 3.36 5.71 -16.60
CA PHE A 731 3.62 4.26 -16.65
C PHE A 731 2.37 3.45 -17.01
N THR A 732 1.22 3.76 -16.42
CA THR A 732 -0.04 3.06 -16.71
C THR A 732 -0.54 3.36 -18.13
N GLU A 733 -0.34 4.57 -18.63
CA GLU A 733 -0.59 4.92 -20.04
C GLU A 733 0.39 4.20 -20.99
N ALA A 734 1.68 4.12 -20.66
CA ALA A 734 2.65 3.34 -21.42
C ALA A 734 2.30 1.83 -21.42
N GLN A 735 1.80 1.30 -20.31
CA GLN A 735 1.32 -0.08 -20.20
C GLN A 735 0.04 -0.31 -21.02
N ARG A 736 -0.89 0.65 -21.06
CA ARG A 736 -2.08 0.62 -21.93
C ARG A 736 -1.67 0.59 -23.40
N MET A 737 -0.81 1.51 -23.81
CA MET A 737 -0.29 1.60 -25.19
C MET A 737 0.50 0.35 -25.60
N LEU A 738 1.30 -0.24 -24.71
CA LEU A 738 1.96 -1.53 -24.94
C LEU A 738 0.93 -2.66 -25.11
N GLY A 739 -0.10 -2.72 -24.26
CA GLY A 739 -1.19 -3.68 -24.37
C GLY A 739 -1.99 -3.55 -25.67
N GLU A 740 -2.14 -2.34 -26.21
CA GLU A 740 -2.75 -2.12 -27.52
C GLU A 740 -1.82 -2.56 -28.67
N ARG A 741 -0.53 -2.21 -28.62
CA ARG A 741 0.46 -2.70 -29.61
C ARG A 741 0.63 -4.23 -29.60
N MET A 742 0.49 -4.88 -28.45
CA MET A 742 0.50 -6.35 -28.38
C MET A 742 -0.74 -6.95 -29.07
N ARG A 743 -1.95 -6.43 -28.81
CA ARG A 743 -3.19 -6.89 -29.47
C ARG A 743 -3.17 -6.62 -30.99
N GLU A 744 -2.64 -5.47 -31.41
CA GLU A 744 -2.41 -5.19 -32.85
C GLU A 744 -1.44 -6.21 -33.46
N ALA A 745 -0.32 -6.51 -32.79
CA ALA A 745 0.66 -7.48 -33.27
C ALA A 745 0.11 -8.92 -33.30
N GLU A 746 -0.74 -9.30 -32.35
CA GLU A 746 -1.47 -10.58 -32.35
C GLU A 746 -2.48 -10.65 -33.50
N LEU A 747 -3.26 -9.58 -33.73
CA LEU A 747 -4.17 -9.49 -34.87
C LEU A 747 -3.41 -9.54 -36.21
N MET A 748 -2.28 -8.86 -36.34
CA MET A 748 -1.42 -8.96 -37.52
C MET A 748 -0.87 -10.38 -37.71
N ARG A 749 -0.45 -11.05 -36.64
CA ARG A 749 -0.01 -12.47 -36.69
C ARG A 749 -1.15 -13.40 -37.13
N GLN A 750 -2.37 -13.20 -36.63
CA GLN A 750 -3.55 -13.97 -37.06
C GLN A 750 -3.86 -13.73 -38.54
N LEU A 751 -3.89 -12.46 -38.98
CA LEU A 751 -4.15 -12.09 -40.37
C LEU A 751 -3.07 -12.62 -41.34
N LEU A 752 -1.81 -12.63 -40.93
CA LEU A 752 -0.71 -13.27 -41.68
C LEU A 752 -0.89 -14.80 -41.71
N THR A 753 -1.13 -15.44 -40.57
CA THR A 753 -1.36 -16.90 -40.50
C THR A 753 -2.53 -17.33 -41.38
N ASP A 754 -3.60 -16.54 -41.46
CA ASP A 754 -4.73 -16.80 -42.34
C ASP A 754 -4.48 -16.40 -43.80
N ALA A 755 -3.53 -15.49 -44.09
CA ALA A 755 -3.06 -15.25 -45.44
C ALA A 755 -2.19 -16.41 -45.94
N ASP A 756 -1.32 -16.93 -45.08
CA ASP A 756 -0.45 -18.08 -45.34
C ASP A 756 -1.29 -19.36 -45.55
N LYS A 757 -2.26 -19.66 -44.68
CA LYS A 757 -3.23 -20.76 -44.91
C LYS A 757 -3.91 -20.63 -46.27
N ARG A 758 -4.46 -19.46 -46.61
CA ARG A 758 -5.12 -19.22 -47.92
C ARG A 758 -4.14 -19.28 -49.10
N ALA A 759 -2.83 -19.15 -48.87
CA ALA A 759 -1.80 -19.38 -49.88
C ALA A 759 -1.47 -20.87 -50.00
N ASP A 760 -1.34 -21.60 -48.89
CA ASP A 760 -1.15 -23.05 -48.86
C ASP A 760 -2.37 -23.80 -49.43
N ASP A 761 -3.60 -23.37 -49.15
CA ASP A 761 -4.82 -23.91 -49.76
C ASP A 761 -4.82 -23.74 -51.29
N LYS A 762 -4.34 -22.58 -51.77
CA LYS A 762 -4.19 -22.30 -53.22
C LYS A 762 -3.05 -23.10 -53.83
N VAL A 763 -1.94 -23.26 -53.12
CA VAL A 763 -0.81 -24.09 -53.59
C VAL A 763 -1.17 -25.57 -53.55
N GLY A 764 -1.98 -26.02 -52.59
CA GLY A 764 -2.55 -27.36 -52.49
C GLY A 764 -3.48 -27.65 -53.64
N THR A 765 -4.49 -26.81 -53.87
CA THR A 765 -5.41 -26.95 -55.02
C THR A 765 -4.68 -26.83 -56.37
N LEU A 766 -3.71 -25.93 -56.53
CA LEU A 766 -2.89 -25.84 -57.75
C LEU A 766 -2.00 -27.08 -57.97
N ARG A 767 -1.47 -27.69 -56.89
CA ARG A 767 -0.79 -28.99 -56.98
C ARG A 767 -1.77 -30.10 -57.36
N GLU A 768 -2.97 -30.11 -56.80
CA GLU A 768 -4.00 -31.11 -57.08
C GLU A 768 -4.57 -31.01 -58.52
N THR A 769 -4.58 -29.82 -59.12
CA THR A 769 -4.86 -29.64 -60.55
C THR A 769 -3.67 -30.04 -61.41
N LEU A 770 -2.44 -29.67 -61.04
CA LEU A 770 -1.23 -30.07 -61.77
C LEU A 770 -1.01 -31.59 -61.75
N GLU A 771 -1.33 -32.25 -60.65
CA GLU A 771 -1.19 -33.71 -60.55
C GLU A 771 -2.28 -34.41 -61.35
N ARG A 772 -3.52 -33.87 -61.43
CA ARG A 772 -4.52 -34.33 -62.42
C ARG A 772 -4.06 -34.12 -63.87
N GLU A 773 -3.56 -32.94 -64.21
CA GLU A 773 -3.03 -32.68 -65.57
C GLU A 773 -1.86 -33.62 -65.91
N ARG A 774 -1.04 -34.01 -64.91
CA ARG A 774 0.00 -35.03 -65.06
C ARG A 774 -0.56 -36.43 -65.21
N GLU A 775 -1.52 -36.85 -64.39
CA GLU A 775 -2.18 -38.15 -64.50
C GLU A 775 -2.89 -38.29 -65.85
N GLU A 776 -3.56 -37.24 -66.33
CA GLU A 776 -4.16 -37.18 -67.66
C GLU A 776 -3.09 -37.20 -68.77
N HIS A 777 -1.98 -36.47 -68.61
CA HIS A 777 -0.87 -36.51 -69.56
C HIS A 777 -0.19 -37.89 -69.61
N GLU A 778 0.05 -38.54 -68.48
CA GLU A 778 0.59 -39.90 -68.42
C GLU A 778 -0.39 -40.91 -69.02
N GLN A 779 -1.69 -40.81 -68.72
CA GLN A 779 -2.73 -41.61 -69.37
C GLN A 779 -2.74 -41.39 -70.89
N MET A 780 -2.66 -40.15 -71.37
CA MET A 780 -2.53 -39.83 -72.80
C MET A 780 -1.23 -40.36 -73.40
N GLN A 781 -0.12 -40.35 -72.66
CA GLN A 781 1.17 -40.88 -73.11
C GLN A 781 1.16 -42.42 -73.16
N MET A 782 0.50 -43.09 -72.21
CA MET A 782 0.26 -44.54 -72.25
C MET A 782 -0.71 -44.91 -73.38
N ALA A 783 -1.76 -44.12 -73.63
CA ALA A 783 -2.65 -44.28 -74.77
C ALA A 783 -1.91 -44.07 -76.11
N MET A 784 -1.07 -43.04 -76.22
CA MET A 784 -0.28 -42.75 -77.42
C MET A 784 0.78 -43.83 -77.69
N THR A 785 1.49 -44.30 -76.66
CA THR A 785 2.50 -45.37 -76.81
C THR A 785 1.86 -46.73 -77.10
N THR A 786 0.71 -47.06 -76.50
CA THR A 786 -0.04 -48.29 -76.86
C THR A 786 -0.66 -48.20 -78.26
N ALA A 787 -1.20 -47.05 -78.67
CA ALA A 787 -1.66 -46.80 -80.03
C ALA A 787 -0.51 -46.87 -81.05
N SER A 788 0.67 -46.36 -80.71
CA SER A 788 1.87 -46.46 -81.54
C SER A 788 2.36 -47.91 -81.66
N ARG A 789 2.29 -48.70 -80.59
CA ARG A 789 2.55 -50.16 -80.62
C ARG A 789 1.52 -50.92 -81.48
N LYS A 790 0.23 -50.54 -81.44
CA LYS A 790 -0.80 -51.08 -82.34
C LYS A 790 -0.49 -50.76 -83.80
N LYS A 791 -0.29 -49.48 -84.13
CA LYS A 791 0.11 -49.03 -85.48
C LYS A 791 1.42 -49.66 -85.96
N SER A 792 2.38 -49.95 -85.08
CA SER A 792 3.60 -50.66 -85.44
C SER A 792 3.32 -52.11 -85.84
N ARG A 793 2.45 -52.82 -85.12
CA ARG A 793 2.02 -54.19 -85.48
C ARG A 793 1.20 -54.20 -86.76
N GLU A 794 0.28 -53.25 -86.93
CA GLU A 794 -0.48 -53.06 -88.17
C GLU A 794 0.44 -52.81 -89.38
N ASN A 795 1.47 -51.97 -89.22
CA ASN A 795 2.49 -51.76 -90.26
C ASN A 795 3.37 -53.00 -90.51
N GLU A 796 3.66 -53.80 -89.48
CA GLU A 796 4.43 -55.04 -89.62
C GLU A 796 3.60 -56.14 -90.31
N GLU A 797 2.31 -56.25 -89.99
CA GLU A 797 1.35 -57.07 -90.74
C GLU A 797 1.23 -56.62 -92.20
N LEU A 798 1.11 -55.31 -92.45
CA LEU A 798 1.05 -54.77 -93.81
C LEU A 798 2.34 -55.03 -94.59
N ARG A 799 3.51 -54.91 -93.95
CA ARG A 799 4.81 -55.28 -94.55
C ARG A 799 4.92 -56.78 -94.82
N ASN A 800 4.37 -57.64 -93.96
CA ASN A 800 4.37 -59.07 -94.19
C ASN A 800 3.36 -59.49 -95.28
N LYS A 801 2.20 -58.83 -95.35
CA LYS A 801 1.25 -58.95 -96.48
C LYS A 801 1.90 -58.47 -97.78
N LEU A 802 2.61 -57.34 -97.76
CA LEU A 802 3.38 -56.84 -98.90
C LEU A 802 4.43 -57.84 -99.36
N ARG A 803 5.24 -58.42 -98.45
CA ARG A 803 6.22 -59.48 -98.80
C ARG A 803 5.60 -60.72 -99.42
N VAL A 804 4.41 -61.14 -98.97
CA VAL A 804 3.70 -62.27 -99.59
C VAL A 804 3.27 -61.90 -101.01
N LEU A 805 2.75 -60.69 -101.21
CA LEU A 805 2.39 -60.18 -102.54
C LEU A 805 3.61 -60.01 -103.45
N GLU A 806 4.74 -59.46 -102.96
CA GLU A 806 6.03 -59.36 -103.68
C GLU A 806 6.52 -60.76 -104.13
N VAL A 807 6.40 -61.77 -103.25
CA VAL A 807 6.75 -63.17 -103.55
C VAL A 807 5.77 -63.82 -104.54
N ASP A 808 4.50 -63.41 -104.57
CA ASP A 808 3.50 -63.87 -105.53
C ASP A 808 3.61 -63.13 -106.89
N GLU A 809 4.04 -61.86 -106.91
CA GLU A 809 4.46 -61.13 -108.11
C GLU A 809 5.72 -61.77 -108.72
N GLU A 810 6.71 -62.16 -107.89
CA GLU A 810 7.85 -62.95 -108.35
C GLU A 810 7.43 -64.29 -108.98
N LYS A 811 6.43 -64.99 -108.41
CA LYS A 811 5.92 -66.26 -108.97
C LYS A 811 5.19 -66.03 -110.30
N THR A 812 4.34 -65.02 -110.38
CA THR A 812 3.61 -64.70 -111.62
C THR A 812 4.56 -64.22 -112.72
N HIS A 813 5.60 -63.46 -112.41
CA HIS A 813 6.65 -63.11 -113.38
C HIS A 813 7.47 -64.33 -113.82
N LYS A 814 7.74 -65.31 -112.94
CA LYS A 814 8.39 -66.58 -113.31
C LYS A 814 7.50 -67.40 -114.26
N LEU A 815 6.20 -67.52 -113.94
CA LEU A 815 5.20 -68.17 -114.81
C LEU A 815 5.05 -67.46 -116.16
N GLN A 816 5.07 -66.13 -116.19
CA GLN A 816 5.09 -65.36 -117.45
C GLN A 816 6.36 -65.63 -118.26
N SER A 817 7.53 -65.71 -117.61
CA SER A 817 8.78 -66.07 -118.30
C SER A 817 8.81 -67.53 -118.76
N GLU A 818 8.02 -68.42 -118.18
CA GLU A 818 7.84 -69.80 -118.66
C GLU A 818 6.86 -69.86 -119.84
N LEU A 819 5.75 -69.12 -119.76
CA LEU A 819 4.81 -68.93 -120.87
C LEU A 819 5.52 -68.37 -122.11
N GLU A 820 6.28 -67.29 -121.95
CA GLU A 820 7.04 -66.61 -123.02
C GLU A 820 8.19 -67.49 -123.59
N LYS A 821 8.60 -68.56 -122.89
CA LYS A 821 9.49 -69.60 -123.46
C LYS A 821 8.72 -70.62 -124.28
N VAL A 822 7.54 -71.04 -123.81
CA VAL A 822 6.65 -71.96 -124.56
C VAL A 822 6.13 -71.29 -125.85
N GLU A 823 5.77 -70.01 -125.80
CA GLU A 823 5.37 -69.22 -126.97
C GLU A 823 6.51 -69.12 -128.00
N ARG A 824 7.76 -68.89 -127.55
CA ARG A 824 8.94 -68.93 -128.45
C ARG A 824 9.17 -70.32 -129.06
N GLN A 825 8.94 -71.39 -128.31
CA GLN A 825 9.07 -72.77 -128.82
C GLN A 825 7.97 -73.11 -129.84
N LEU A 826 6.74 -72.64 -129.63
CA LEU A 826 5.65 -72.73 -130.61
C LEU A 826 5.98 -71.96 -131.88
N SER A 827 6.39 -70.69 -131.77
CA SER A 827 6.77 -69.86 -132.91
C SER A 827 7.95 -70.43 -133.72
N GLN A 828 8.94 -71.04 -133.05
CA GLN A 828 10.02 -71.78 -133.72
C GLN A 828 9.48 -73.00 -134.50
N LYS A 829 8.56 -73.77 -133.91
CA LYS A 829 7.93 -74.91 -134.58
C LYS A 829 7.05 -74.47 -135.76
N GLU A 830 6.29 -73.40 -135.63
CA GLU A 830 5.52 -72.80 -136.74
C GLU A 830 6.43 -72.38 -137.89
N SER A 831 7.57 -71.75 -137.61
CA SER A 831 8.57 -71.40 -138.62
C SER A 831 9.20 -72.63 -139.30
N GLU A 832 9.41 -73.74 -138.58
CA GLU A 832 9.87 -75.00 -139.18
C GLU A 832 8.83 -75.60 -140.13
N TRP A 833 7.54 -75.58 -139.75
CA TRP A 833 6.44 -76.06 -140.59
C TRP A 833 6.27 -75.22 -141.86
N GLU A 834 6.38 -73.88 -141.76
CA GLU A 834 6.21 -72.99 -142.92
C GLU A 834 7.38 -73.14 -143.92
N SER A 835 8.62 -73.34 -143.45
CA SER A 835 9.75 -73.69 -144.35
C SER A 835 9.48 -75.00 -145.09
N GLN A 836 9.10 -76.06 -144.36
CA GLN A 836 8.76 -77.36 -144.96
C GLN A 836 7.54 -77.32 -145.90
N ARG A 837 6.73 -76.26 -145.86
CA ARG A 837 5.64 -76.03 -146.79
C ARG A 837 6.16 -75.40 -148.08
N GLN A 838 6.96 -74.34 -147.96
CA GLN A 838 7.59 -73.65 -149.10
C GLN A 838 8.46 -74.59 -149.94
N ASP A 839 9.24 -75.48 -149.30
CA ASP A 839 10.05 -76.50 -149.99
C ASP A 839 9.20 -77.43 -150.88
N LYS A 840 8.00 -77.82 -150.40
CA LYS A 840 7.06 -78.68 -151.15
C LYS A 840 6.37 -77.93 -152.27
N GLU A 841 6.09 -76.64 -152.09
CA GLU A 841 5.45 -75.76 -153.08
C GLU A 841 6.42 -75.40 -154.23
N ALA A 842 7.71 -75.27 -153.93
CA ALA A 842 8.78 -75.19 -154.93
C ALA A 842 8.87 -76.49 -155.77
N LEU A 843 8.85 -77.66 -155.13
CA LEU A 843 8.88 -78.96 -155.83
C LEU A 843 7.67 -79.16 -156.76
N ILE A 844 6.48 -78.73 -156.35
CA ILE A 844 5.27 -78.75 -157.18
C ILE A 844 5.44 -77.83 -158.41
N SER A 845 6.04 -76.66 -158.23
CA SER A 845 6.29 -75.70 -159.30
C SER A 845 7.26 -76.25 -160.36
N GLU A 846 8.31 -76.96 -159.94
CA GLU A 846 9.26 -77.62 -160.85
C GLU A 846 8.62 -78.76 -161.66
N LEU A 847 7.74 -79.54 -161.04
CA LEU A 847 6.98 -80.60 -161.74
C LEU A 847 6.03 -80.03 -162.81
N GLN A 848 5.37 -78.90 -162.54
CA GLN A 848 4.51 -78.22 -163.51
C GLN A 848 5.29 -77.69 -164.73
N LEU A 849 6.51 -77.17 -164.51
CA LEU A 849 7.36 -76.63 -165.58
C LEU A 849 7.91 -77.72 -166.50
N ASN A 850 8.15 -78.92 -165.98
CA ASN A 850 8.55 -80.08 -166.79
C ASN A 850 7.39 -80.65 -167.61
N LEU A 851 6.15 -80.62 -167.09
CA LEU A 851 4.96 -81.07 -167.84
C LEU A 851 4.68 -80.21 -169.08
N SER A 852 4.74 -78.87 -168.95
CA SER A 852 4.48 -77.95 -170.08
C SER A 852 5.53 -78.09 -171.20
N ARG A 853 6.78 -78.42 -170.84
CA ARG A 853 7.86 -78.70 -171.79
C ARG A 853 7.62 -79.96 -172.61
N ILE A 854 7.00 -81.00 -172.04
CA ILE A 854 6.66 -82.24 -172.74
C ILE A 854 5.52 -82.01 -173.74
N THR A 855 4.49 -81.24 -173.39
CA THR A 855 3.38 -80.94 -174.31
C THR A 855 3.84 -80.22 -175.57
N ALA A 856 4.78 -79.26 -175.47
CA ALA A 856 5.28 -78.52 -176.63
C ALA A 856 5.97 -79.44 -177.69
N GLN A 857 6.59 -80.53 -177.26
CA GLN A 857 7.27 -81.48 -178.17
C GLN A 857 6.29 -82.45 -178.87
N ALA A 858 5.03 -82.54 -178.42
CA ALA A 858 4.02 -83.39 -179.05
C ALA A 858 3.42 -82.74 -180.31
N ASP A 859 3.23 -81.42 -180.30
CA ASP A 859 2.58 -80.70 -181.41
C ASP A 859 3.46 -80.60 -182.66
N GLU A 860 4.79 -80.42 -182.51
CA GLU A 860 5.74 -80.47 -183.64
C GLU A 860 5.73 -81.85 -184.34
N ALA A 861 5.62 -82.93 -183.56
CA ALA A 861 5.52 -84.30 -184.09
C ALA A 861 4.18 -84.60 -184.79
N SER A 862 3.14 -83.82 -184.50
CA SER A 862 1.82 -83.93 -185.14
C SER A 862 1.83 -83.37 -186.57
N GLN A 863 2.38 -82.16 -186.74
CA GLN A 863 2.40 -81.47 -188.04
C GLN A 863 3.22 -82.23 -189.10
N ALA A 864 4.28 -82.94 -188.69
CA ALA A 864 5.11 -83.77 -189.56
C ALA A 864 4.40 -85.01 -190.14
N ARG A 865 3.21 -85.39 -189.64
CA ARG A 865 2.46 -86.55 -190.16
C ARG A 865 1.59 -86.22 -191.38
N MET A 866 0.98 -85.04 -191.43
CA MET A 866 -0.01 -84.68 -192.46
C MET A 866 0.57 -84.61 -193.88
N THR A 867 1.89 -84.38 -194.01
CA THR A 867 2.60 -84.29 -195.29
C THR A 867 3.01 -85.63 -195.89
N LEU A 868 2.94 -86.73 -195.13
CA LEU A 868 3.32 -88.07 -195.60
C LEU A 868 2.13 -88.89 -196.13
N GLU A 869 0.92 -88.60 -195.66
CA GLU A 869 -0.30 -89.30 -196.10
C GLU A 869 -0.70 -88.94 -197.54
N THR A 870 -0.32 -87.74 -198.02
CA THR A 870 -0.62 -87.23 -199.37
C THR A 870 0.12 -87.95 -200.51
N ILE A 871 1.17 -88.73 -200.20
CA ILE A 871 2.07 -89.34 -201.19
C ILE A 871 1.81 -90.84 -201.39
N LEU A 872 1.18 -91.51 -200.40
CA LEU A 872 1.11 -92.98 -200.38
C LEU A 872 0.07 -93.57 -201.35
N ASP A 873 -1.05 -92.88 -201.59
CA ASP A 873 -2.18 -93.44 -202.35
C ASP A 873 -2.01 -93.39 -203.88
N GLN A 874 -1.21 -92.44 -204.40
CA GLN A 874 -0.90 -92.37 -205.84
C GLN A 874 -0.02 -93.55 -206.30
N SER A 875 0.72 -94.18 -205.38
CA SER A 875 1.72 -95.22 -205.70
C SER A 875 1.15 -96.63 -205.92
N LYS A 876 -0.03 -96.95 -205.38
CA LYS A 876 -0.36 -98.36 -205.06
C LYS A 876 -1.26 -99.13 -206.05
N ARG A 877 -1.78 -98.51 -207.12
CA ARG A 877 -2.78 -99.17 -208.00
C ARG A 877 -2.53 -99.14 -209.51
N ALA A 878 -1.35 -98.70 -209.95
CA ALA A 878 -0.97 -98.69 -211.38
C ALA A 878 -0.21 -99.95 -211.86
N ALA A 879 0.13 -100.90 -210.98
CA ALA A 879 1.19 -101.88 -211.23
C ALA A 879 0.84 -103.36 -210.88
N ALA A 880 -0.43 -103.78 -211.04
CA ALA A 880 -0.88 -105.13 -210.69
C ALA A 880 -1.87 -105.73 -211.70
N ASN A 881 -1.59 -105.60 -213.00
CA ASN A 881 -2.49 -106.06 -214.08
C ASN A 881 -1.77 -106.87 -215.19
N LEU A 882 -0.55 -107.35 -214.94
CA LEU A 882 0.30 -108.07 -215.90
C LEU A 882 1.16 -109.17 -215.23
N GLU A 883 0.55 -110.07 -214.46
CA GLU A 883 1.25 -111.28 -213.98
C GLU A 883 0.35 -112.55 -214.02
N SER A 884 -0.30 -112.74 -215.18
CA SER A 884 -0.99 -113.96 -215.59
C SER A 884 -0.84 -114.08 -217.12
N ASN A 885 -0.18 -115.09 -217.70
CA ASN A 885 0.46 -116.24 -217.07
C ASN A 885 1.78 -116.60 -217.78
N LEU A 886 2.85 -116.73 -216.99
CA LEU A 886 3.48 -118.03 -216.74
C LEU A 886 3.87 -118.86 -217.98
N ALA A 887 4.51 -118.24 -218.97
CA ALA A 887 5.13 -118.90 -220.09
C ALA A 887 6.58 -118.44 -220.26
N SER A 888 7.52 -119.33 -219.92
CA SER A 888 8.93 -119.34 -220.36
C SER A 888 9.58 -117.95 -220.54
N GLU A 889 10.23 -117.37 -219.53
CA GLU A 889 11.46 -117.94 -218.97
C GLU A 889 12.15 -118.93 -219.92
N LYS A 890 13.07 -118.43 -220.75
CA LYS A 890 13.74 -119.14 -221.85
C LYS A 890 12.83 -119.31 -223.09
N ALA A 891 12.91 -118.43 -224.08
CA ALA A 891 14.16 -117.85 -224.59
C ALA A 891 14.51 -116.45 -224.00
N ARG A 892 15.63 -116.18 -223.29
CA ARG A 892 16.95 -116.85 -223.10
C ARG A 892 17.59 -117.36 -224.38
N LEU A 893 18.91 -117.52 -224.40
CA LEU A 893 19.67 -117.89 -225.59
C LEU A 893 19.52 -116.81 -226.67
N LYS A 894 20.48 -115.89 -226.78
CA LYS A 894 21.92 -116.15 -226.61
C LYS A 894 22.47 -115.47 -225.34
N GLU A 895 22.16 -115.96 -224.14
CA GLU A 895 23.03 -116.95 -223.45
C GLU A 895 24.18 -117.45 -224.33
N ILE A 896 25.39 -116.97 -224.05
CA ILE A 896 26.61 -117.21 -224.84
C ILE A 896 26.43 -116.52 -226.20
N GLU A 897 27.19 -115.49 -226.56
CA GLU A 897 28.64 -115.39 -226.45
C GLU A 897 29.02 -114.05 -225.77
N ASN A 898 29.13 -113.95 -224.44
CA ASN A 898 30.18 -114.56 -223.61
C ASN A 898 31.55 -114.56 -224.32
N ARG A 899 32.39 -113.54 -224.01
CA ARG A 899 33.83 -113.63 -223.70
C ARG A 899 34.42 -112.22 -223.50
N MET A 900 34.86 -111.87 -222.29
CA MET A 900 36.22 -112.08 -221.71
C MET A 900 37.22 -110.97 -222.07
N ALA A 901 38.27 -110.85 -221.24
CA ALA A 901 39.50 -110.08 -221.44
C ALA A 901 39.40 -108.53 -221.38
N LYS A 902 40.31 -107.81 -220.70
CA LYS A 902 41.56 -108.19 -219.99
C LYS A 902 41.48 -107.93 -218.47
N SER A 903 42.34 -108.48 -217.62
CA SER A 903 43.42 -109.48 -217.85
C SER A 903 42.88 -110.73 -218.55
N PRO A 904 43.52 -111.22 -219.63
CA PRO A 904 44.92 -111.63 -219.70
C PRO A 904 45.98 -110.56 -220.06
N ASP A 905 47.29 -110.77 -219.89
CA ASP A 905 48.10 -111.85 -219.28
C ASP A 905 47.49 -113.25 -219.12
N MET A 906 47.70 -114.20 -220.03
CA MET A 906 48.73 -114.29 -221.09
C MET A 906 50.18 -114.23 -220.59
N VAL A 907 50.41 -114.12 -219.28
CA VAL A 907 51.60 -114.69 -218.65
C VAL A 907 51.38 -116.20 -218.51
N TYR A 908 51.26 -116.83 -219.69
CA TYR A 908 51.61 -118.24 -219.90
C TYR A 908 50.59 -119.17 -219.14
N LEU A 909 50.59 -120.50 -219.13
CA LEU A 909 51.68 -121.47 -219.15
C LEU A 909 52.65 -121.35 -217.94
N ARG A 910 52.64 -120.29 -217.10
CA ARG A 910 53.70 -120.06 -216.09
C ARG A 910 53.67 -120.95 -214.85
N THR A 911 52.67 -121.80 -214.70
CA THR A 911 52.69 -122.87 -213.69
C THR A 911 52.67 -124.25 -214.32
N ILE A 912 51.96 -124.46 -215.44
CA ILE A 912 51.88 -125.78 -216.08
C ILE A 912 53.09 -126.08 -216.99
N LEU A 913 53.77 -125.09 -217.60
CA LEU A 913 55.12 -125.30 -218.15
C LEU A 913 56.21 -125.20 -217.08
N LEU A 914 55.98 -124.47 -215.97
CA LEU A 914 56.99 -124.36 -214.91
C LEU A 914 57.07 -125.62 -214.07
N GLN A 915 55.95 -126.20 -213.64
CA GLN A 915 55.95 -127.46 -212.88
C GLN A 915 56.31 -128.66 -213.77
N PHE A 916 55.97 -128.59 -215.07
CA PHE A 916 56.50 -129.47 -216.14
C PHE A 916 57.97 -129.17 -216.50
N ILE A 917 58.68 -128.32 -215.74
CA ILE A 917 60.14 -128.17 -215.75
C ILE A 917 60.73 -128.54 -214.38
N GLU A 918 60.13 -128.02 -213.31
CA GLU A 918 60.45 -128.19 -211.89
C GLU A 918 60.42 -129.65 -211.44
N GLN A 919 59.47 -130.44 -211.96
CA GLN A 919 59.67 -131.87 -212.11
C GLN A 919 60.80 -132.11 -213.12
N ARG A 920 62.05 -131.99 -212.64
CA ARG A 920 63.22 -132.60 -213.27
C ARG A 920 63.04 -134.10 -213.47
N ASP A 921 62.10 -134.72 -212.73
CA ASP A 921 61.62 -136.08 -212.93
C ASP A 921 60.99 -136.27 -214.34
N PRO A 922 61.66 -137.02 -215.23
CA PRO A 922 61.26 -137.19 -216.63
C PRO A 922 60.08 -138.16 -216.79
N LYS A 923 59.83 -139.04 -215.82
CA LYS A 923 58.69 -139.98 -215.87
C LYS A 923 57.38 -139.26 -215.65
N LEU A 924 57.36 -138.31 -214.71
CA LEU A 924 56.22 -137.43 -214.45
C LEU A 924 55.95 -136.46 -215.61
N LYS A 925 57.00 -135.88 -216.22
CA LYS A 925 56.87 -135.19 -217.52
C LYS A 925 56.22 -136.10 -218.57
N THR A 926 56.67 -137.35 -218.69
CA THR A 926 56.14 -138.28 -219.70
C THR A 926 54.66 -138.65 -219.48
N GLN A 927 54.12 -138.55 -218.25
CA GLN A 927 52.67 -138.64 -218.00
C GLN A 927 51.88 -137.40 -218.44
N LEU A 928 52.47 -136.21 -218.33
CA LEU A 928 51.84 -134.94 -218.72
C LEU A 928 51.93 -134.65 -220.24
N VAL A 929 52.85 -135.32 -220.96
CA VAL A 929 52.98 -135.24 -222.43
C VAL A 929 51.64 -135.48 -223.17
N PRO A 930 50.89 -136.58 -222.93
CA PRO A 930 49.58 -136.79 -223.56
C PRO A 930 48.50 -135.79 -223.12
N VAL A 931 48.65 -135.16 -221.94
CA VAL A 931 47.73 -134.11 -221.45
C VAL A 931 47.97 -132.80 -222.20
N LEU A 932 49.23 -132.41 -222.39
CA LEU A 932 49.64 -131.28 -223.24
C LEU A 932 49.18 -131.46 -224.69
N ALA A 933 49.29 -132.68 -225.24
CA ALA A 933 48.78 -132.99 -226.58
C ALA A 933 47.26 -132.78 -226.72
N LYS A 934 46.50 -133.04 -225.66
CA LYS A 934 45.04 -132.91 -225.63
C LYS A 934 44.56 -131.48 -225.31
N LEU A 935 45.38 -130.65 -224.66
CA LEU A 935 45.13 -129.24 -224.38
C LEU A 935 45.39 -128.31 -225.60
N LEU A 936 46.23 -128.74 -226.53
CA LEU A 936 46.69 -127.94 -227.68
C LEU A 936 46.13 -128.41 -229.04
N ASN A 937 45.20 -129.38 -229.06
CA ASN A 937 44.68 -130.00 -230.30
C ASN A 937 45.78 -130.56 -231.24
N MET A 938 46.77 -131.27 -230.69
CA MET A 938 47.93 -131.78 -231.46
C MET A 938 47.60 -133.02 -232.32
N SER A 939 48.45 -133.30 -233.33
CA SER A 939 48.32 -134.48 -234.20
C SER A 939 49.01 -135.73 -233.65
N LYS A 940 48.87 -136.87 -234.34
CA LYS A 940 49.42 -138.18 -233.90
C LYS A 940 50.94 -138.32 -234.07
N ASP A 941 51.55 -137.77 -235.11
CA ASP A 941 53.01 -137.87 -235.29
C ASP A 941 53.77 -136.95 -234.32
N ASP A 942 53.18 -135.79 -234.01
CA ASP A 942 53.63 -134.91 -232.92
C ASP A 942 53.61 -135.65 -231.57
N GLN A 943 52.68 -136.60 -231.41
CA GLN A 943 52.53 -137.40 -230.20
C GLN A 943 53.55 -138.56 -230.12
N ALA A 944 53.76 -139.33 -231.19
CA ALA A 944 54.62 -140.54 -231.15
C ALA A 944 56.12 -140.23 -230.90
N LYS A 945 56.55 -138.98 -231.09
CA LYS A 945 57.92 -138.50 -230.79
C LYS A 945 58.02 -137.70 -229.50
N TRP A 946 57.03 -136.87 -229.12
CA TRP A 946 56.90 -136.38 -227.73
C TRP A 946 56.81 -137.56 -226.73
N ALA A 947 56.23 -138.69 -227.14
CA ALA A 947 56.17 -139.93 -226.35
C ALA A 947 57.42 -140.83 -226.47
N LYS A 948 58.48 -140.38 -227.15
CA LYS A 948 59.79 -141.08 -227.26
C LYS A 948 60.95 -140.24 -226.70
N ALA A 949 60.94 -138.93 -226.92
CA ALA A 949 61.74 -137.95 -226.20
C ALA A 949 60.81 -137.24 -225.20
N VAL A 950 60.82 -137.58 -223.91
CA VAL A 950 62.06 -137.70 -223.12
C VAL A 950 62.44 -139.13 -222.68
N ARG A 951 61.53 -139.92 -222.11
CA ARG A 951 61.79 -141.32 -221.66
C ARG A 951 63.15 -141.58 -220.97
N GLN A 952 63.40 -140.85 -219.89
CA GLN A 952 63.87 -141.50 -218.67
C GLN A 952 62.64 -141.87 -217.83
#